data_AF-A0A662DY56-F1
#
_entry.id   AF-A0A662DY56-F1
#
_cell.length_a   1.000
_cell.length_b   1.000
_cell.length_c   1.000
_cell.angle_alpha   90.00
_cell.angle_beta   90.00
_cell.angle_gamma   90.00
#
_symmetry.space_group_name_H-M   'P 1'
#
loop_
_entity.id
_entity.type
_entity.pdbx_description
1 polymer ?
#
loop_
_entity_poly.entity_id
_entity_poly.type
_entity_poly.pdbx_seq_one_letter_code
_entity_poly.pdbx_strand_id
1 'polypeptide(L)'
;MRFSVIFLCVLLVSSVAFGVVTTPIYDIQYTVDPSGDSPLDGQTVTIEGVVTAANYTGFFVTDAAGPWNSIFVYTNAAGCDVEAGDAVTVTGVVDEYYNMTELTRSADEPPVPVSCSITSSGNAYGVVSLTTAQVADEQYESVLAEVVDADVVSLGSYGMWTVDDGSGAVPIDDDMDYLYVPAVADGLASITGVVFFSFSEFKLNPRFSSDIVPDDSSPHYALFGDIVTMNGSLDVLGNHYVEIQGGEIVSISGTAPSGVQVVDVKGLIFPGLIDPHNHPQYNVLDHIPFAGTFVDRADWQSDPMYTDFNTQYYGIRDYGGDDAQYENIWKLAEVRAMAAGTTMIQGSNTNGHSADSHARLGIGINNVGRFPSHAYSSTFPLTYGSWDSRSAEFWNRFTIHLSEGISAGALNELDTWDGMGLLDERTTIIHGVPYGPTEWARLAAAGAHLVWSPVSNWVLYGATANVPQAIAAGVNVALSPDWTPSGAPDLLEEMRFAEDINKNQWAGVLTPEFFAKSVTSNAAFAMGIKDRTGQISVGFDADIAVFSGDPATPYEALMAASAKAVRLTVVAGIPRYGDPDLMDQFTFLENVEDLNLCGHTKRLALAVDHFAIPESGTPFADMLAALQTAYDATTPKLCEFLGIDPCKGEGLFGDGFESGSTSAWSDEVP
;
A
#
# COMPACT_ATOMS: atom_id res chain seq x y z
N MET A 1 -30.99 72.74 32.85
CA MET A 1 -29.78 72.10 32.29
C MET A 1 -30.22 71.10 31.25
N ARG A 2 -29.73 71.25 30.02
CA ARG A 2 -30.05 70.43 28.84
C ARG A 2 -29.23 69.14 28.90
N PHE A 3 -29.85 67.98 28.75
CA PHE A 3 -29.15 66.74 28.40
C PHE A 3 -29.50 66.42 26.94
N SER A 4 -28.48 66.47 26.08
CA SER A 4 -28.56 66.09 24.67
C SER A 4 -28.61 64.57 24.57
N VAL A 5 -29.67 64.04 23.95
CA VAL A 5 -29.76 62.64 23.55
C VAL A 5 -29.15 62.53 22.16
N ILE A 6 -28.04 61.81 22.04
CA ILE A 6 -27.38 61.47 20.77
C ILE A 6 -28.12 60.24 20.21
N PHE A 7 -28.73 60.37 19.04
CA PHE A 7 -29.27 59.26 18.27
C PHE A 7 -28.10 58.52 17.59
N LEU A 8 -27.84 57.29 18.03
CA LEU A 8 -26.91 56.38 17.36
C LEU A 8 -27.68 55.66 16.24
N CYS A 9 -27.44 56.04 14.99
CA CYS A 9 -27.90 55.28 13.82
C CYS A 9 -27.09 53.98 13.72
N VAL A 10 -27.72 52.84 14.00
CA VAL A 10 -27.19 51.52 13.68
C VAL A 10 -27.47 51.24 12.19
N LEU A 11 -26.43 51.31 11.37
CA LEU A 11 -26.45 50.80 9.99
C LEU A 11 -26.43 49.28 10.05
N LEU A 12 -27.58 48.64 9.80
CA LEU A 12 -27.68 47.23 9.45
C LEU A 12 -27.08 47.06 8.05
N VAL A 13 -25.82 46.63 7.99
CA VAL A 13 -25.23 46.10 6.75
C VAL A 13 -25.70 44.66 6.64
N SER A 14 -26.71 44.41 5.81
CA SER A 14 -27.03 43.05 5.38
C SER A 14 -25.92 42.58 4.45
N SER A 15 -25.06 41.69 4.92
CA SER A 15 -24.16 40.93 4.05
C SER A 15 -25.02 40.00 3.20
N VAL A 16 -25.23 40.37 1.94
CA VAL A 16 -25.71 39.43 0.93
C VAL A 16 -24.52 38.53 0.61
N ALA A 17 -24.58 37.26 1.01
CA ALA A 17 -23.65 36.26 0.52
C ALA A 17 -23.94 36.10 -0.98
N PHE A 18 -23.05 36.59 -1.84
CA PHE A 18 -23.06 36.18 -3.24
C PHE A 18 -22.60 34.73 -3.25
N GLY A 19 -23.48 33.81 -3.63
CA GLY A 19 -23.10 32.42 -3.88
C GLY A 19 -22.03 32.38 -4.97
N VAL A 20 -21.09 31.46 -4.86
CA VAL A 20 -20.14 31.16 -5.93
C VAL A 20 -20.96 30.68 -7.13
N VAL A 21 -20.72 31.27 -8.31
CA VAL A 21 -21.40 30.83 -9.54
C VAL A 21 -20.68 29.60 -10.03
N THR A 22 -21.36 28.46 -10.07
CA THR A 22 -20.82 27.23 -10.63
C THR A 22 -21.13 27.12 -12.11
N THR A 23 -20.20 26.55 -12.85
CA THR A 23 -20.32 26.19 -14.26
C THR A 23 -20.60 24.69 -14.33
N PRO A 24 -21.71 24.25 -14.96
CA PRO A 24 -21.93 22.83 -15.23
C PRO A 24 -20.77 22.26 -16.07
N ILE A 25 -20.32 21.05 -15.76
CA ILE A 25 -19.24 20.39 -16.50
C ILE A 25 -19.63 20.21 -17.97
N TYR A 26 -20.91 19.92 -18.23
CA TYR A 26 -21.48 19.91 -19.58
C TYR A 26 -21.19 21.17 -20.38
N ASP A 27 -21.27 22.35 -19.77
CA ASP A 27 -21.04 23.63 -20.46
C ASP A 27 -19.55 23.88 -20.76
N ILE A 28 -18.65 23.16 -20.06
CA ILE A 28 -17.20 23.15 -20.33
C ILE A 28 -16.89 22.15 -21.44
N GLN A 29 -17.43 20.94 -21.35
CA GLN A 29 -17.04 19.81 -22.16
C GLN A 29 -17.77 19.76 -23.51
N TYR A 30 -19.08 20.06 -23.55
CA TYR A 30 -19.86 19.94 -24.78
C TYR A 30 -19.36 20.88 -25.88
N THR A 31 -18.89 20.29 -26.97
CA THR A 31 -18.51 21.03 -28.18
C THR A 31 -19.18 20.48 -29.43
N VAL A 32 -19.24 21.34 -30.45
CA VAL A 32 -19.53 20.93 -31.84
C VAL A 32 -18.31 21.13 -32.74
N ASP A 33 -17.19 21.59 -32.17
CA ASP A 33 -15.92 21.70 -32.87
C ASP A 33 -15.39 20.30 -33.16
N PRO A 34 -15.05 19.98 -34.43
CA PRO A 34 -14.43 18.70 -34.76
C PRO A 34 -13.09 18.42 -34.08
N SER A 35 -12.43 19.41 -33.46
CA SER A 35 -11.21 19.17 -32.69
C SER A 35 -11.46 18.50 -31.33
N GLY A 36 -12.67 18.60 -30.78
CA GLY A 36 -12.96 18.18 -29.40
C GLY A 36 -12.86 19.32 -28.39
N ASP A 37 -12.12 20.39 -28.74
CA ASP A 37 -11.81 21.49 -27.84
C ASP A 37 -13.05 22.12 -27.17
N SER A 38 -12.87 22.39 -25.88
CA SER A 38 -13.83 23.10 -25.04
C SER A 38 -14.16 24.48 -25.60
N PRO A 39 -15.46 24.88 -25.64
CA PRO A 39 -15.85 26.26 -25.91
C PRO A 39 -15.39 27.26 -24.83
N LEU A 40 -14.90 26.77 -23.70
CA LEU A 40 -14.44 27.56 -22.56
C LEU A 40 -12.91 27.55 -22.40
N ASP A 41 -12.16 27.02 -23.36
CA ASP A 41 -10.69 27.05 -23.34
C ASP A 41 -10.13 28.44 -23.00
N GLY A 42 -9.16 28.47 -22.08
CA GLY A 42 -8.53 29.65 -21.51
C GLY A 42 -9.39 30.44 -20.52
N GLN A 43 -10.63 30.03 -20.22
CA GLN A 43 -11.51 30.71 -19.26
C GLN A 43 -11.39 30.11 -17.86
N THR A 44 -11.46 30.96 -16.84
CA THR A 44 -11.56 30.51 -15.44
C THR A 44 -13.01 30.16 -15.11
N VAL A 45 -13.23 28.95 -14.60
CA VAL A 45 -14.52 28.40 -14.20
C VAL A 45 -14.45 27.86 -12.76
N THR A 46 -15.60 27.73 -12.12
CA THR A 46 -15.75 26.99 -10.86
C THR A 46 -16.73 25.85 -11.07
N ILE A 47 -16.35 24.61 -10.78
CA ILE A 47 -17.21 23.43 -10.86
C ILE A 47 -17.55 22.88 -9.48
N GLU A 48 -18.67 22.17 -9.39
CA GLU A 48 -19.03 21.31 -8.27
C GLU A 48 -19.38 19.93 -8.83
N GLY A 49 -18.88 18.86 -8.21
CA GLY A 49 -19.14 17.48 -8.64
C GLY A 49 -18.57 16.46 -7.68
N VAL A 50 -18.70 15.18 -8.01
CA VAL A 50 -18.21 14.03 -7.24
C VAL A 50 -17.02 13.41 -7.94
N VAL A 51 -15.96 13.10 -7.21
CA VAL A 51 -14.78 12.41 -7.72
C VAL A 51 -15.14 10.97 -8.09
N THR A 52 -14.79 10.52 -9.29
CA THR A 52 -15.02 9.15 -9.78
C THR A 52 -13.76 8.29 -9.78
N ALA A 53 -12.60 8.91 -9.94
CA ALA A 53 -11.27 8.31 -9.88
C ALA A 53 -10.21 9.37 -9.59
N ALA A 54 -9.04 8.97 -9.10
CA ALA A 54 -7.88 9.83 -8.91
C ALA A 54 -6.61 9.05 -9.27
N ASN A 55 -5.67 9.70 -9.94
CA ASN A 55 -4.38 9.13 -10.33
C ASN A 55 -3.23 10.06 -9.87
N TYR A 56 -1.99 9.75 -10.26
CA TYR A 56 -0.84 10.55 -9.81
C TYR A 56 -0.85 12.00 -10.30
N THR A 57 -1.47 12.28 -11.45
CA THR A 57 -1.43 13.61 -12.07
C THR A 57 -2.67 14.46 -11.77
N GLY A 58 -3.75 13.86 -11.27
CA GLY A 58 -5.02 14.56 -11.05
C GLY A 58 -6.17 13.65 -10.61
N PHE A 59 -7.39 14.14 -10.79
CA PHE A 59 -8.60 13.38 -10.49
C PHE A 59 -9.75 13.72 -11.44
N PHE A 60 -10.71 12.82 -11.53
CA PHE A 60 -11.86 12.89 -12.43
C PHE A 60 -13.08 13.29 -11.64
N VAL A 61 -13.77 14.35 -12.06
CA VAL A 61 -14.97 14.86 -11.40
C VAL A 61 -16.16 14.72 -12.33
N THR A 62 -17.29 14.23 -11.80
CA THR A 62 -18.57 14.20 -12.49
C THR A 62 -19.64 15.01 -11.76
N ASP A 63 -20.45 15.78 -12.48
CA ASP A 63 -21.61 16.48 -11.92
C ASP A 63 -22.95 15.79 -12.25
N ALA A 64 -22.95 14.90 -13.25
CA ALA A 64 -24.06 14.03 -13.62
C ALA A 64 -23.58 12.78 -14.38
N ALA A 65 -24.34 11.69 -14.32
CA ALA A 65 -24.06 10.53 -15.16
C ALA A 65 -24.44 10.81 -16.63
N GLY A 66 -23.51 10.58 -17.57
CA GLY A 66 -23.76 10.67 -19.00
C GLY A 66 -22.69 11.46 -19.76
N PRO A 67 -22.84 11.60 -21.09
CA PRO A 67 -21.85 12.25 -21.95
C PRO A 67 -21.63 13.72 -21.57
N TRP A 68 -20.39 14.19 -21.65
CA TRP A 68 -19.90 15.55 -21.38
C TRP A 68 -20.00 16.02 -19.93
N ASN A 69 -20.34 15.14 -18.98
CA ASN A 69 -20.56 15.53 -17.58
C ASN A 69 -19.39 15.13 -16.66
N SER A 70 -18.21 14.90 -17.24
CA SER A 70 -17.00 14.61 -16.47
C SER A 70 -15.82 15.41 -17.01
N ILE A 71 -14.88 15.76 -16.14
CA ILE A 71 -13.67 16.49 -16.49
C ILE A 71 -12.51 16.04 -15.63
N PHE A 72 -11.33 16.02 -16.21
CA PHE A 72 -10.10 15.80 -15.47
C PHE A 72 -9.59 17.10 -14.85
N VAL A 73 -9.10 16.98 -13.63
CA VAL A 73 -8.59 18.09 -12.83
C VAL A 73 -7.12 17.85 -12.57
N TYR A 74 -6.27 18.63 -13.23
CA TYR A 74 -4.81 18.48 -13.16
C TYR A 74 -4.25 19.07 -11.86
N THR A 75 -3.55 18.22 -11.11
CA THR A 75 -2.94 18.58 -9.83
C THR A 75 -1.44 18.33 -9.76
N ASN A 76 -0.86 17.60 -10.71
CA ASN A 76 0.58 17.24 -10.76
C ASN A 76 1.12 16.74 -9.41
N ALA A 77 0.39 15.85 -8.74
CA ALA A 77 0.77 15.38 -7.42
C ALA A 77 0.86 16.47 -6.32
N ALA A 78 0.16 17.60 -6.47
CA ALA A 78 0.23 18.76 -5.56
C ALA A 78 -1.12 19.45 -5.33
N GLY A 79 -2.24 18.73 -5.48
CA GLY A 79 -3.60 19.24 -5.26
C GLY A 79 -4.33 18.47 -4.16
N CYS A 80 -5.66 18.56 -4.12
CA CYS A 80 -6.47 17.95 -3.06
C CYS A 80 -6.30 16.44 -2.95
N ASP A 81 -6.06 15.97 -1.73
CA ASP A 81 -6.38 14.63 -1.28
C ASP A 81 -7.88 14.38 -1.51
N VAL A 82 -8.22 13.53 -2.46
CA VAL A 82 -9.59 13.16 -2.81
C VAL A 82 -9.68 11.66 -3.03
N GLU A 83 -10.80 11.08 -2.62
CA GLU A 83 -11.16 9.69 -2.92
C GLU A 83 -12.41 9.64 -3.81
N ALA A 84 -12.61 8.53 -4.51
CA ALA A 84 -13.84 8.31 -5.25
C ALA A 84 -15.06 8.42 -4.31
N GLY A 85 -16.02 9.29 -4.65
CA GLY A 85 -17.16 9.63 -3.80
C GLY A 85 -17.00 10.95 -3.02
N ASP A 86 -15.84 11.61 -3.07
CA ASP A 86 -15.70 12.96 -2.52
C ASP A 86 -16.40 13.99 -3.42
N ALA A 87 -17.28 14.79 -2.84
CA ALA A 87 -17.86 15.94 -3.51
C ALA A 87 -16.91 17.13 -3.38
N VAL A 88 -16.50 17.72 -4.49
CA VAL A 88 -15.49 18.77 -4.55
C VAL A 88 -16.03 20.04 -5.18
N THR A 89 -15.47 21.18 -4.76
CA THR A 89 -15.56 22.45 -5.47
C THR A 89 -14.17 22.80 -6.00
N VAL A 90 -14.04 22.98 -7.31
CA VAL A 90 -12.75 23.26 -7.98
C VAL A 90 -12.88 24.57 -8.75
N THR A 91 -11.90 25.47 -8.61
CA THR A 91 -11.79 26.66 -9.49
C THR A 91 -10.50 26.57 -10.27
N GLY A 92 -10.59 26.61 -11.59
CA GLY A 92 -9.47 26.44 -12.51
C GLY A 92 -9.70 27.16 -13.83
N VAL A 93 -8.64 27.28 -14.62
CA VAL A 93 -8.63 27.61 -16.04
C VAL A 93 -8.88 26.33 -16.81
N VAL A 94 -9.86 26.36 -17.71
CA VAL A 94 -10.05 25.30 -18.71
C VAL A 94 -8.87 25.37 -19.68
N ASP A 95 -8.23 24.23 -19.92
CA ASP A 95 -7.05 24.11 -20.77
C ASP A 95 -7.17 22.89 -21.68
N GLU A 96 -6.68 23.03 -22.91
CA GLU A 96 -6.61 21.95 -23.91
C GLU A 96 -5.19 21.38 -23.97
N TYR A 97 -4.89 20.45 -23.06
CA TYR A 97 -3.55 19.89 -22.94
C TYR A 97 -3.41 18.62 -23.77
N TYR A 98 -2.64 18.69 -24.86
CA TYR A 98 -2.52 17.59 -25.84
C TYR A 98 -3.85 17.08 -26.42
N ASN A 99 -4.82 17.98 -26.62
CA ASN A 99 -6.21 17.71 -27.05
C ASN A 99 -7.03 16.91 -26.01
N MET A 100 -6.77 17.16 -24.73
CA MET A 100 -7.61 16.71 -23.64
C MET A 100 -8.06 17.94 -22.87
N THR A 101 -9.37 18.07 -22.62
CA THR A 101 -9.90 19.18 -21.83
C THR A 101 -9.68 18.90 -20.34
N GLU A 102 -8.88 19.74 -19.69
CA GLU A 102 -8.60 19.65 -18.26
C GLU A 102 -8.81 20.97 -17.51
N LEU A 103 -8.88 20.91 -16.18
CA LEU A 103 -8.81 22.08 -15.31
C LEU A 103 -7.41 22.24 -14.71
N THR A 104 -6.81 23.41 -14.94
CA THR A 104 -5.51 23.83 -14.42
C THR A 104 -5.66 25.17 -13.69
N ARG A 105 -4.59 25.75 -13.17
CA ARG A 105 -4.56 27.11 -12.57
C ARG A 105 -4.11 28.16 -13.58
N SER A 106 -3.31 27.75 -14.56
CA SER A 106 -2.99 28.52 -15.76
C SER A 106 -2.67 27.57 -16.90
N ALA A 107 -3.08 27.97 -18.11
CA ALA A 107 -2.73 27.35 -19.39
C ALA A 107 -1.27 27.65 -19.81
N ASP A 108 -0.36 27.69 -18.83
CA ASP A 108 1.09 27.77 -19.10
C ASP A 108 1.61 26.40 -19.54
N GLU A 109 2.78 26.33 -20.17
CA GLU A 109 3.40 25.07 -20.58
C GLU A 109 4.69 24.82 -19.76
N PRO A 110 4.72 23.83 -18.84
CA PRO A 110 3.64 22.89 -18.49
C PRO A 110 2.54 23.53 -17.62
N PRO A 111 1.32 22.96 -17.61
CA PRO A 111 0.18 23.52 -16.88
C PRO A 111 0.45 23.65 -15.38
N VAL A 112 -0.17 24.65 -14.75
CA VAL A 112 -0.03 24.87 -13.31
C VAL A 112 -1.15 24.13 -12.57
N PRO A 113 -0.87 23.29 -11.56
CA PRO A 113 -1.89 22.56 -10.80
C PRO A 113 -3.00 23.39 -10.16
N VAL A 114 -4.26 22.94 -10.18
CA VAL A 114 -5.32 23.54 -9.35
C VAL A 114 -5.14 23.24 -7.86
N SER A 115 -5.85 24.01 -7.02
CA SER A 115 -6.21 23.62 -5.66
C SER A 115 -7.74 23.56 -5.59
N CYS A 116 -8.29 22.68 -4.77
CA CYS A 116 -9.74 22.50 -4.64
C CYS A 116 -10.17 22.43 -3.17
N SER A 117 -11.45 22.15 -2.91
CA SER A 117 -11.97 21.86 -1.57
C SER A 117 -12.95 20.70 -1.58
N ILE A 118 -12.78 19.73 -0.68
CA ILE A 118 -13.79 18.71 -0.40
C ILE A 118 -14.92 19.33 0.41
N THR A 119 -16.16 19.07 -0.02
CA THR A 119 -17.39 19.55 0.60
C THR A 119 -18.12 18.45 1.38
N SER A 120 -17.98 17.19 0.95
CA SER A 120 -18.47 15.99 1.65
C SER A 120 -17.85 14.73 1.04
N SER A 121 -17.91 13.59 1.75
CA SER A 121 -17.33 12.31 1.34
C SER A 121 -18.38 11.18 1.31
N GLY A 122 -18.11 10.10 0.57
CA GLY A 122 -18.99 8.93 0.47
C GLY A 122 -20.26 9.15 -0.37
N ASN A 123 -20.21 10.09 -1.31
CA ASN A 123 -21.31 10.38 -2.23
C ASN A 123 -21.37 9.32 -3.34
N ALA A 124 -22.59 8.99 -3.76
CA ALA A 124 -22.79 8.14 -4.92
C ALA A 124 -22.51 8.90 -6.21
N TYR A 125 -21.93 8.21 -7.19
CA TYR A 125 -21.72 8.66 -8.55
C TYR A 125 -22.20 7.58 -9.53
N GLY A 126 -22.47 7.98 -10.78
CA GLY A 126 -22.96 7.06 -11.80
C GLY A 126 -21.84 6.46 -12.65
N VAL A 127 -22.10 5.27 -13.19
CA VAL A 127 -21.27 4.61 -14.20
C VAL A 127 -22.06 4.60 -15.51
N VAL A 128 -21.42 4.96 -16.62
CA VAL A 128 -22.08 5.00 -17.94
C VAL A 128 -21.79 3.71 -18.71
N SER A 129 -22.82 2.94 -19.05
CA SER A 129 -22.63 1.75 -19.89
C SER A 129 -22.36 2.13 -21.34
N LEU A 130 -21.23 1.69 -21.89
CA LEU A 130 -20.77 1.95 -23.26
C LEU A 130 -20.46 0.65 -23.99
N THR A 131 -20.54 0.68 -25.31
CA THR A 131 -19.84 -0.32 -26.13
C THR A 131 -18.36 0.04 -26.25
N THR A 132 -17.47 -0.91 -26.54
CA THR A 132 -16.03 -0.62 -26.70
C THR A 132 -15.76 0.46 -27.75
N ALA A 133 -16.49 0.47 -28.86
CA ALA A 133 -16.35 1.52 -29.88
C ALA A 133 -16.82 2.92 -29.43
N GLN A 134 -17.73 3.01 -28.45
CA GLN A 134 -18.21 4.29 -27.93
C GLN A 134 -17.20 4.94 -27.00
N VAL A 135 -16.29 4.17 -26.39
CA VAL A 135 -15.23 4.73 -25.54
C VAL A 135 -14.36 5.73 -26.30
N ALA A 136 -14.22 5.55 -27.61
CA ALA A 136 -13.47 6.46 -28.48
C ALA A 136 -14.23 7.73 -28.90
N ASP A 137 -15.47 7.93 -28.45
CA ASP A 137 -16.22 9.15 -28.71
C ASP A 137 -15.84 10.23 -27.68
N GLU A 138 -15.43 11.39 -28.17
CA GLU A 138 -15.09 12.61 -27.40
C GLU A 138 -16.04 12.90 -26.22
N GLN A 139 -17.34 12.68 -26.43
CA GLN A 139 -18.36 12.95 -25.42
C GLN A 139 -18.22 12.15 -24.13
N TYR A 140 -17.37 11.12 -24.12
CA TYR A 140 -17.09 10.32 -22.94
C TYR A 140 -15.72 10.61 -22.34
N GLU A 141 -14.97 11.60 -22.84
CA GLU A 141 -13.72 12.04 -22.19
C GLU A 141 -13.95 12.28 -20.69
N SER A 142 -13.07 11.74 -19.85
CA SER A 142 -13.10 11.78 -18.39
C SER A 142 -14.28 11.05 -17.71
N VAL A 143 -15.21 10.45 -18.47
CA VAL A 143 -16.39 9.76 -17.92
C VAL A 143 -15.99 8.40 -17.35
N LEU A 144 -16.53 8.07 -16.16
CA LEU A 144 -16.47 6.71 -15.64
C LEU A 144 -17.46 5.82 -16.41
N ALA A 145 -16.93 4.89 -17.18
CA ALA A 145 -17.68 4.02 -18.06
C ALA A 145 -17.53 2.54 -17.68
N GLU A 146 -18.55 1.75 -18.02
CA GLU A 146 -18.52 0.29 -17.97
C GLU A 146 -18.80 -0.27 -19.37
N VAL A 147 -17.95 -1.19 -19.80
CA VAL A 147 -18.17 -2.05 -20.97
C VAL A 147 -18.53 -3.43 -20.45
N VAL A 148 -19.51 -4.09 -21.07
CA VAL A 148 -19.97 -5.43 -20.69
C VAL A 148 -19.75 -6.41 -21.84
N ASP A 149 -19.54 -7.69 -21.50
CA ASP A 149 -19.39 -8.80 -22.46
C ASP A 149 -18.31 -8.53 -23.53
N ALA A 150 -17.07 -8.26 -23.11
CA ALA A 150 -15.94 -7.95 -23.99
C ALA A 150 -14.83 -9.00 -23.92
N ASP A 151 -14.18 -9.27 -25.04
CA ASP A 151 -13.05 -10.21 -25.11
C ASP A 151 -11.72 -9.46 -25.14
N VAL A 152 -10.68 -9.97 -24.47
CA VAL A 152 -9.30 -9.52 -24.64
C VAL A 152 -8.82 -9.91 -26.05
N VAL A 153 -8.54 -8.93 -26.91
CA VAL A 153 -8.15 -9.17 -28.31
C VAL A 153 -6.65 -9.08 -28.57
N SER A 154 -5.90 -8.32 -27.76
CA SER A 154 -4.45 -8.24 -27.87
C SER A 154 -3.79 -7.74 -26.59
N LEU A 155 -2.53 -8.14 -26.40
CA LEU A 155 -1.62 -7.61 -25.39
C LEU A 155 -0.64 -6.66 -26.07
N GLY A 156 -0.53 -5.44 -25.54
CA GLY A 156 0.33 -4.38 -26.04
C GLY A 156 1.67 -4.31 -25.30
N SER A 157 2.32 -3.15 -25.43
CA SER A 157 3.52 -2.78 -24.67
C SER A 157 3.15 -1.77 -23.58
N TYR A 158 4.03 -1.57 -22.60
CA TYR A 158 3.85 -0.56 -21.54
C TYR A 158 2.55 -0.77 -20.74
N GLY A 159 2.25 -2.00 -20.31
CA GLY A 159 1.05 -2.22 -19.48
C GLY A 159 -0.29 -2.13 -20.20
N MET A 160 -0.31 -1.74 -21.48
CA MET A 160 -1.54 -1.67 -22.25
C MET A 160 -1.97 -3.00 -22.85
N TRP A 161 -3.27 -3.23 -22.89
CA TRP A 161 -3.93 -4.35 -23.57
C TRP A 161 -5.21 -3.85 -24.25
N THR A 162 -5.96 -4.72 -24.92
CA THR A 162 -7.09 -4.28 -25.74
C THR A 162 -8.27 -5.23 -25.59
N VAL A 163 -9.46 -4.67 -25.48
CA VAL A 163 -10.73 -5.42 -25.45
C VAL A 163 -11.65 -5.04 -26.60
N ASP A 164 -12.55 -5.94 -26.98
CA ASP A 164 -13.57 -5.71 -28.00
C ASP A 164 -14.85 -6.47 -27.64
N ASP A 165 -15.99 -5.77 -27.58
CA ASP A 165 -17.33 -6.38 -27.41
C ASP A 165 -17.98 -6.76 -28.76
N GLY A 166 -17.23 -6.64 -29.85
CA GLY A 166 -17.67 -6.82 -31.23
C GLY A 166 -18.10 -5.52 -31.92
N SER A 167 -18.15 -4.39 -31.21
CA SER A 167 -18.40 -3.06 -31.79
C SER A 167 -17.12 -2.39 -32.31
N GLY A 168 -15.95 -2.77 -31.80
CA GLY A 168 -14.64 -2.21 -32.16
C GLY A 168 -13.69 -2.18 -30.97
N ALA A 169 -12.39 -2.33 -31.21
CA ALA A 169 -11.40 -2.45 -30.15
C ALA A 169 -11.17 -1.14 -29.36
N VAL A 170 -10.97 -1.26 -28.04
CA VAL A 170 -10.54 -0.17 -27.14
C VAL A 170 -9.32 -0.60 -26.32
N PRO A 171 -8.27 0.23 -26.23
CA PRO A 171 -7.15 -0.03 -25.34
C PRO A 171 -7.53 0.17 -23.87
N ILE A 172 -6.96 -0.69 -23.03
CA ILE A 172 -6.99 -0.63 -21.58
C ILE A 172 -5.59 -0.24 -21.12
N ASP A 173 -5.49 0.80 -20.29
CA ASP A 173 -4.21 1.25 -19.72
C ASP A 173 -4.04 0.79 -18.27
N ASP A 174 -2.80 0.83 -17.78
CA ASP A 174 -2.42 0.51 -16.39
C ASP A 174 -2.06 1.77 -15.57
N ASP A 175 -2.54 2.94 -16.02
CA ASP A 175 -2.45 4.24 -15.31
C ASP A 175 -2.94 4.20 -13.86
N MET A 176 -3.64 3.12 -13.46
CA MET A 176 -4.30 2.91 -12.19
C MET A 176 -4.05 1.48 -11.66
N ASP A 177 -4.12 1.32 -10.34
CA ASP A 177 -3.62 0.13 -9.64
C ASP A 177 -4.61 -1.06 -9.65
N TYR A 178 -4.50 -1.96 -10.65
CA TYR A 178 -5.15 -3.28 -10.63
C TYR A 178 -4.15 -4.44 -10.79
N LEU A 179 -4.59 -5.65 -10.46
CA LEU A 179 -3.77 -6.89 -10.47
C LEU A 179 -4.23 -7.93 -11.50
N TYR A 180 -5.26 -7.62 -12.28
CA TYR A 180 -5.72 -8.48 -13.37
C TYR A 180 -4.62 -8.67 -14.41
N VAL A 181 -4.34 -9.92 -14.76
CA VAL A 181 -3.38 -10.27 -15.80
C VAL A 181 -4.14 -10.78 -17.02
N PRO A 182 -4.30 -9.95 -18.07
CA PRO A 182 -5.05 -10.33 -19.25
C PRO A 182 -4.31 -11.40 -20.06
N ALA A 183 -5.05 -12.40 -20.54
CA ALA A 183 -4.65 -13.30 -21.60
C ALA A 183 -5.55 -13.08 -22.84
N VAL A 184 -4.97 -13.24 -24.03
CA VAL A 184 -5.75 -13.12 -25.28
C VAL A 184 -6.85 -14.17 -25.29
N ALA A 185 -8.07 -13.72 -25.62
CA ALA A 185 -9.32 -14.47 -25.60
C ALA A 185 -9.92 -14.73 -24.20
N ASP A 186 -9.44 -14.06 -23.15
CA ASP A 186 -10.21 -13.95 -21.93
C ASP A 186 -11.51 -13.20 -22.21
N GLY A 187 -12.64 -13.80 -21.80
CA GLY A 187 -13.93 -13.12 -21.79
C GLY A 187 -14.10 -12.34 -20.49
N LEU A 188 -14.62 -11.12 -20.59
CA LEU A 188 -14.91 -10.23 -19.47
C LEU A 188 -16.40 -9.93 -19.42
N ALA A 189 -17.02 -10.29 -18.30
CA ALA A 189 -18.41 -9.94 -18.00
C ALA A 189 -18.58 -8.42 -17.94
N SER A 190 -17.63 -7.72 -17.30
CA SER A 190 -17.52 -6.26 -17.43
C SER A 190 -16.12 -5.73 -17.17
N ILE A 191 -15.86 -4.54 -17.70
CA ILE A 191 -14.70 -3.71 -17.38
C ILE A 191 -15.17 -2.27 -17.15
N THR A 192 -14.89 -1.74 -15.97
CA THR A 192 -15.17 -0.37 -15.55
C THR A 192 -13.88 0.45 -15.57
N GLY A 193 -13.94 1.71 -15.96
CA GLY A 193 -12.77 2.58 -15.94
C GLY A 193 -13.11 4.00 -16.35
N VAL A 194 -12.21 4.94 -16.04
CA VAL A 194 -12.34 6.30 -16.58
C VAL A 194 -11.84 6.33 -18.01
N VAL A 195 -12.60 6.97 -18.89
CA VAL A 195 -12.17 7.19 -20.27
C VAL A 195 -11.14 8.32 -20.27
N PHE A 196 -9.93 8.03 -20.74
CA PHE A 196 -8.81 8.97 -20.71
C PHE A 196 -8.20 9.11 -22.10
N PHE A 197 -7.95 10.35 -22.51
CA PHE A 197 -7.30 10.64 -23.78
C PHE A 197 -5.82 10.95 -23.56
N SER A 198 -4.95 10.12 -24.09
CA SER A 198 -3.51 10.38 -24.04
C SER A 198 -2.80 9.78 -25.24
N PHE A 199 -1.68 10.38 -25.64
CA PHE A 199 -0.89 9.95 -26.81
C PHE A 199 -1.73 9.80 -28.10
N SER A 200 -2.74 10.64 -28.27
CA SER A 200 -3.67 10.65 -29.41
C SER A 200 -4.61 9.43 -29.51
N GLU A 201 -4.93 8.80 -28.38
CA GLU A 201 -5.81 7.64 -28.29
C GLU A 201 -6.70 7.71 -27.05
N PHE A 202 -7.98 7.35 -27.21
CA PHE A 202 -8.90 7.14 -26.09
C PHE A 202 -8.69 5.75 -25.51
N LYS A 203 -8.62 5.68 -24.18
CA LYS A 203 -8.39 4.46 -23.43
C LYS A 203 -9.41 4.35 -22.30
N LEU A 204 -9.63 3.14 -21.83
CA LEU A 204 -10.36 2.89 -20.59
C LEU A 204 -9.33 2.55 -19.50
N ASN A 205 -9.36 3.27 -18.38
CA ASN A 205 -8.42 3.09 -17.27
C ASN A 205 -9.14 2.53 -16.04
N PRO A 206 -9.07 1.20 -15.79
CA PRO A 206 -9.69 0.56 -14.64
C PRO A 206 -9.04 1.03 -13.34
N ARG A 207 -9.85 1.35 -12.33
CA ARG A 207 -9.33 1.97 -11.10
C ARG A 207 -8.79 0.95 -10.12
N PHE A 208 -9.38 -0.26 -10.13
CA PHE A 208 -9.12 -1.34 -9.18
C PHE A 208 -9.27 -2.70 -9.86
N SER A 209 -8.78 -3.78 -9.23
CA SER A 209 -9.04 -5.15 -9.71
C SER A 209 -10.53 -5.48 -9.80
N SER A 210 -11.35 -4.93 -8.90
CA SER A 210 -12.82 -5.11 -8.92
C SER A 210 -13.51 -4.46 -10.12
N ASP A 211 -12.84 -3.53 -10.80
CA ASP A 211 -13.37 -2.93 -12.03
C ASP A 211 -13.24 -3.89 -13.22
N ILE A 212 -12.47 -4.99 -13.13
CA ILE A 212 -12.31 -5.98 -14.19
C ILE A 212 -12.95 -7.29 -13.73
N VAL A 213 -14.03 -7.69 -14.38
CA VAL A 213 -14.82 -8.88 -14.02
C VAL A 213 -14.73 -9.91 -15.15
N PRO A 214 -13.90 -10.96 -15.03
CA PRO A 214 -13.83 -12.04 -16.01
C PRO A 214 -15.15 -12.83 -16.09
N ASP A 215 -15.50 -13.33 -17.28
CA ASP A 215 -16.68 -14.18 -17.54
C ASP A 215 -16.67 -15.47 -16.72
N ASP A 216 -15.48 -16.02 -16.51
CA ASP A 216 -15.22 -17.09 -15.56
C ASP A 216 -14.51 -16.43 -14.38
N SER A 217 -15.28 -15.95 -13.39
CA SER A 217 -14.78 -15.14 -12.27
C SER A 217 -13.95 -16.00 -11.29
N SER A 218 -12.85 -16.54 -11.79
CA SER A 218 -11.84 -17.19 -11.00
C SER A 218 -10.93 -16.10 -10.39
N PRO A 219 -10.84 -16.01 -9.05
CA PRO A 219 -11.28 -17.04 -8.11
C PRO A 219 -12.64 -16.74 -7.45
N HIS A 220 -13.56 -17.73 -7.46
CA HIS A 220 -14.80 -17.75 -6.65
C HIS A 220 -14.86 -19.01 -5.79
N TYR A 221 -14.65 -18.84 -4.48
CA TYR A 221 -14.58 -19.93 -3.51
C TYR A 221 -14.91 -19.42 -2.12
N ALA A 222 -15.02 -20.34 -1.15
CA ALA A 222 -15.18 -20.01 0.25
C ALA A 222 -14.19 -20.76 1.13
N LEU A 223 -13.60 -20.05 2.08
CA LEU A 223 -12.78 -20.61 3.13
C LEU A 223 -13.64 -20.93 4.35
N PHE A 224 -13.54 -22.14 4.88
CA PHE A 224 -14.24 -22.57 6.09
C PHE A 224 -13.26 -22.78 7.24
N GLY A 225 -13.49 -22.11 8.37
CA GLY A 225 -12.63 -22.16 9.56
C GLY A 225 -13.14 -21.28 10.70
N ASP A 226 -12.26 -20.98 11.66
CA ASP A 226 -12.54 -20.01 12.73
C ASP A 226 -12.02 -18.63 12.31
N ILE A 227 -12.91 -17.66 12.15
CA ILE A 227 -12.57 -16.32 11.65
C ILE A 227 -12.19 -15.41 12.81
N VAL A 228 -11.01 -14.82 12.76
CA VAL A 228 -10.57 -13.77 13.67
C VAL A 228 -10.72 -12.45 12.93
N THR A 229 -11.82 -11.73 13.19
CA THR A 229 -12.26 -10.62 12.33
C THR A 229 -11.33 -9.41 12.36
N MET A 230 -10.62 -9.22 13.48
CA MET A 230 -9.83 -8.01 13.78
C MET A 230 -10.61 -6.69 13.71
N ASN A 231 -11.94 -6.77 13.79
CA ASN A 231 -12.79 -5.59 13.83
C ASN A 231 -12.69 -4.86 15.19
N GLY A 232 -13.39 -3.72 15.32
CA GLY A 232 -13.39 -2.94 16.58
C GLY A 232 -13.82 -3.74 17.83
N SER A 233 -14.63 -4.79 17.65
CA SER A 233 -15.09 -5.70 18.71
C SER A 233 -14.17 -6.90 18.94
N LEU A 234 -13.21 -7.15 18.03
CA LEU A 234 -12.34 -8.33 18.00
C LEU A 234 -13.12 -9.66 18.00
N ASP A 235 -14.18 -9.74 17.20
CA ASP A 235 -15.01 -10.94 17.15
C ASP A 235 -14.23 -12.16 16.61
N VAL A 236 -14.44 -13.32 17.26
CA VAL A 236 -13.96 -14.63 16.80
C VAL A 236 -15.17 -15.49 16.43
N LEU A 237 -15.37 -15.71 15.13
CA LEU A 237 -16.54 -16.41 14.59
C LEU A 237 -16.15 -17.86 14.28
N GLY A 238 -16.56 -18.78 15.15
CA GLY A 238 -16.18 -20.17 14.98
C GLY A 238 -17.00 -20.92 13.94
N ASN A 239 -16.38 -21.80 13.14
CA ASN A 239 -17.01 -22.57 12.06
C ASN A 239 -17.83 -21.70 11.08
N HIS A 240 -17.21 -20.66 10.54
CA HIS A 240 -17.83 -19.76 9.56
C HIS A 240 -17.16 -19.88 8.19
N TYR A 241 -17.87 -19.36 7.18
CA TYR A 241 -17.45 -19.29 5.79
C TYR A 241 -17.11 -17.84 5.44
N VAL A 242 -15.96 -17.64 4.80
CA VAL A 242 -15.58 -16.39 4.10
C VAL A 242 -15.67 -16.68 2.62
N GLU A 243 -16.67 -16.14 1.93
CA GLU A 243 -16.83 -16.26 0.49
C GLU A 243 -16.08 -15.13 -0.22
N ILE A 244 -15.30 -15.50 -1.24
CA ILE A 244 -14.39 -14.62 -1.97
C ILE A 244 -14.76 -14.70 -3.45
N GLN A 245 -14.89 -13.56 -4.11
CA GLN A 245 -15.13 -13.47 -5.55
C GLN A 245 -14.32 -12.29 -6.13
N GLY A 246 -13.53 -12.55 -7.18
CA GLY A 246 -12.83 -11.49 -7.94
C GLY A 246 -11.84 -10.64 -7.14
N GLY A 247 -11.44 -11.10 -5.95
CA GLY A 247 -10.52 -10.38 -5.05
C GLY A 247 -11.18 -9.72 -3.84
N GLU A 248 -12.51 -9.79 -3.69
CA GLU A 248 -13.26 -9.19 -2.57
C GLU A 248 -13.88 -10.28 -1.67
N ILE A 249 -14.04 -9.96 -0.39
CA ILE A 249 -14.88 -10.73 0.54
C ILE A 249 -16.35 -10.33 0.30
N VAL A 250 -17.12 -11.22 -0.34
CA VAL A 250 -18.52 -10.95 -0.71
C VAL A 250 -19.52 -11.43 0.34
N SER A 251 -19.14 -12.35 1.23
CA SER A 251 -20.04 -12.86 2.27
C SER A 251 -19.27 -13.47 3.45
N ILE A 252 -19.81 -13.30 4.66
CA ILE A 252 -19.38 -13.98 5.89
C ILE A 252 -20.62 -14.63 6.52
N SER A 253 -20.61 -15.95 6.71
CA SER A 253 -21.80 -16.70 7.09
C SER A 253 -21.50 -17.94 7.92
N GLY A 254 -22.42 -18.31 8.84
CA GLY A 254 -22.39 -19.61 9.52
C GLY A 254 -23.01 -20.76 8.71
N THR A 255 -23.46 -20.49 7.48
CA THR A 255 -24.06 -21.46 6.56
C THR A 255 -23.25 -21.51 5.28
N ALA A 256 -22.97 -22.74 4.80
CA ALA A 256 -22.20 -22.96 3.58
C ALA A 256 -22.84 -22.27 2.36
N PRO A 257 -22.05 -21.58 1.52
CA PRO A 257 -22.54 -21.01 0.27
C PRO A 257 -22.95 -22.11 -0.73
N SER A 258 -23.96 -21.81 -1.54
CA SER A 258 -24.52 -22.78 -2.51
C SER A 258 -23.82 -22.66 -3.86
N GLY A 259 -23.30 -23.76 -4.38
CA GLY A 259 -22.67 -23.79 -5.71
C GLY A 259 -21.24 -23.24 -5.74
N VAL A 260 -20.69 -22.86 -4.59
CA VAL A 260 -19.33 -22.31 -4.44
C VAL A 260 -18.42 -23.40 -3.87
N GLN A 261 -17.19 -23.50 -4.38
CA GLN A 261 -16.19 -24.40 -3.82
C GLN A 261 -15.89 -24.01 -2.36
N VAL A 262 -15.91 -24.99 -1.46
CA VAL A 262 -15.52 -24.78 -0.05
C VAL A 262 -14.18 -25.45 0.22
N VAL A 263 -13.25 -24.70 0.79
CA VAL A 263 -11.96 -25.19 1.29
C VAL A 263 -11.96 -25.10 2.81
N ASP A 264 -11.95 -26.24 3.49
CA ASP A 264 -11.78 -26.32 4.94
C ASP A 264 -10.31 -26.10 5.29
N VAL A 265 -10.01 -24.92 5.84
CA VAL A 265 -8.63 -24.49 6.09
C VAL A 265 -8.01 -25.15 7.32
N LYS A 266 -8.86 -25.67 8.23
CA LYS A 266 -8.46 -26.29 9.52
C LYS A 266 -7.53 -25.40 10.34
N GLY A 267 -7.88 -24.13 10.43
CA GLY A 267 -7.07 -23.10 11.08
C GLY A 267 -7.86 -21.83 11.35
N LEU A 268 -7.12 -20.84 11.86
CA LEU A 268 -7.59 -19.51 12.18
C LEU A 268 -7.44 -18.62 10.95
N ILE A 269 -8.54 -18.01 10.51
CA ILE A 269 -8.59 -17.10 9.36
C ILE A 269 -8.43 -15.67 9.89
N PHE A 270 -7.27 -15.07 9.66
CA PHE A 270 -6.98 -13.66 9.95
C PHE A 270 -7.00 -12.84 8.67
N PRO A 271 -7.18 -11.51 8.75
CA PRO A 271 -6.73 -10.63 7.68
C PRO A 271 -5.25 -10.90 7.41
N GLY A 272 -4.83 -10.72 6.16
CA GLY A 272 -3.42 -10.75 5.79
C GLY A 272 -2.61 -9.79 6.65
N LEU A 273 -1.39 -10.18 7.02
CA LEU A 273 -0.52 -9.31 7.79
C LEU A 273 -0.04 -8.16 6.91
N ILE A 274 0.09 -6.97 7.50
CA ILE A 274 0.52 -5.75 6.81
C ILE A 274 1.85 -5.34 7.42
N ASP A 275 2.87 -5.22 6.57
CA ASP A 275 4.17 -4.68 6.91
C ASP A 275 4.21 -3.19 6.51
N PRO A 276 4.02 -2.26 7.47
CA PRO A 276 3.90 -0.84 7.18
C PRO A 276 5.24 -0.14 6.96
N HIS A 277 6.37 -0.85 7.05
CA HIS A 277 7.69 -0.30 6.75
C HIS A 277 8.74 -1.40 6.56
N ASN A 278 9.19 -1.55 5.31
CA ASN A 278 10.26 -2.45 4.93
C ASN A 278 11.24 -1.80 3.90
N HIS A 279 12.38 -2.44 3.65
CA HIS A 279 13.26 -2.18 2.51
C HIS A 279 13.55 -3.47 1.73
N PRO A 280 12.57 -3.98 0.95
CA PRO A 280 12.65 -5.29 0.30
C PRO A 280 13.86 -5.45 -0.62
N GLN A 281 14.32 -4.37 -1.25
CA GLN A 281 15.51 -4.36 -2.10
C GLN A 281 16.78 -4.77 -1.37
N TYR A 282 16.85 -4.69 -0.04
CA TYR A 282 18.03 -5.09 0.73
C TYR A 282 17.88 -6.46 1.42
N ASN A 283 16.70 -7.07 1.36
CA ASN A 283 16.37 -8.32 2.09
C ASN A 283 16.92 -9.58 1.39
N VAL A 284 18.16 -9.55 0.91
CA VAL A 284 18.86 -10.71 0.34
C VAL A 284 19.98 -11.23 1.24
N LEU A 285 20.45 -10.41 2.17
CA LEU A 285 21.57 -10.67 3.09
C LEU A 285 21.14 -10.57 4.56
N ASP A 286 21.83 -11.35 5.40
CA ASP A 286 21.64 -11.37 6.86
C ASP A 286 22.16 -10.10 7.54
N HIS A 287 22.02 -10.04 8.87
CA HIS A 287 22.43 -8.92 9.72
C HIS A 287 23.86 -8.48 9.43
N ILE A 288 24.06 -7.17 9.40
CA ILE A 288 25.40 -6.58 9.35
C ILE A 288 26.05 -6.84 10.71
N PRO A 289 27.23 -7.49 10.76
CA PRO A 289 27.88 -7.83 12.01
C PRO A 289 28.62 -6.61 12.59
N PHE A 290 27.88 -5.57 12.96
CA PHE A 290 28.42 -4.39 13.63
C PHE A 290 29.10 -4.78 14.95
N ALA A 291 30.20 -4.12 15.27
CA ALA A 291 30.97 -4.40 16.49
C ALA A 291 30.33 -3.83 17.78
N GLY A 292 29.30 -2.99 17.65
CA GLY A 292 28.61 -2.35 18.76
C GLY A 292 27.42 -1.51 18.29
N THR A 293 26.85 -0.76 19.22
CA THR A 293 25.70 0.12 18.96
C THR A 293 26.14 1.55 18.63
N PHE A 294 25.21 2.33 18.11
CA PHE A 294 25.38 3.67 17.57
C PHE A 294 24.54 4.69 18.34
N VAL A 295 24.77 5.99 18.11
CA VAL A 295 23.98 7.05 18.72
C VAL A 295 22.91 7.55 17.76
N ASP A 296 23.28 7.75 16.50
CA ASP A 296 22.39 8.20 15.44
C ASP A 296 22.56 7.39 14.16
N ARG A 297 21.58 7.49 13.26
CA ARG A 297 21.61 6.88 11.93
C ARG A 297 22.91 7.12 11.14
N ALA A 298 23.39 8.36 11.15
CA ALA A 298 24.59 8.74 10.40
C ALA A 298 25.87 8.02 10.87
N ASP A 299 25.89 7.55 12.12
CA ASP A 299 27.05 6.88 12.70
C ASP A 299 27.23 5.50 12.07
N TRP A 300 26.17 4.68 12.01
CA TRP A 300 26.24 3.33 11.43
C TRP A 300 26.44 3.39 9.91
N GLN A 301 25.90 4.40 9.24
CA GLN A 301 26.14 4.65 7.81
C GLN A 301 27.60 4.98 7.51
N SER A 302 28.34 5.48 8.50
CA SER A 302 29.76 5.79 8.37
C SER A 302 30.67 4.62 8.77
N ASP A 303 30.10 3.53 9.28
CA ASP A 303 30.87 2.36 9.73
C ASP A 303 31.44 1.60 8.52
N PRO A 304 32.72 1.17 8.56
CA PRO A 304 33.31 0.37 7.50
C PRO A 304 32.51 -0.90 7.15
N MET A 305 31.85 -1.52 8.12
CA MET A 305 31.04 -2.72 7.90
C MET A 305 29.84 -2.44 7.01
N TYR A 306 29.23 -1.25 7.11
CA TYR A 306 28.16 -0.84 6.18
C TYR A 306 28.69 -0.60 4.76
N THR A 307 29.91 -0.07 4.63
CA THR A 307 30.57 0.07 3.31
C THR A 307 30.86 -1.29 2.67
N ASP A 308 31.34 -2.25 3.47
CA ASP A 308 31.62 -3.59 2.97
C ASP A 308 30.33 -4.38 2.67
N PHE A 309 29.27 -4.20 3.49
CA PHE A 309 27.93 -4.69 3.19
C PHE A 309 27.43 -4.16 1.84
N ASN A 310 27.53 -2.85 1.59
CA ASN A 310 27.13 -2.27 0.31
C ASN A 310 27.92 -2.90 -0.85
N THR A 311 29.22 -3.12 -0.68
CA THR A 311 30.04 -3.79 -1.69
C THR A 311 29.53 -5.22 -1.97
N GLN A 312 29.13 -5.95 -0.93
CA GLN A 312 28.51 -7.26 -1.08
C GLN A 312 27.14 -7.17 -1.77
N TYR A 313 26.25 -6.29 -1.30
CA TYR A 313 24.92 -6.09 -1.86
C TYR A 313 24.95 -5.71 -3.34
N TYR A 314 25.73 -4.68 -3.71
CA TYR A 314 25.87 -4.25 -5.11
C TYR A 314 26.54 -5.32 -5.97
N GLY A 315 27.46 -6.11 -5.42
CA GLY A 315 28.04 -7.26 -6.12
C GLY A 315 27.00 -8.33 -6.49
N ILE A 316 25.98 -8.53 -5.65
CA ILE A 316 24.85 -9.43 -5.92
C ILE A 316 23.90 -8.78 -6.91
N ARG A 317 23.43 -7.56 -6.60
CA ARG A 317 22.45 -6.81 -7.39
C ARG A 317 22.90 -6.64 -8.85
N ASP A 318 24.18 -6.35 -9.08
CA ASP A 318 24.74 -6.07 -10.40
C ASP A 318 25.39 -7.31 -11.06
N TYR A 319 25.19 -8.50 -10.49
CA TYR A 319 25.73 -9.72 -11.05
C TYR A 319 25.08 -10.04 -12.39
N GLY A 320 25.88 -10.01 -13.46
CA GLY A 320 25.41 -10.22 -14.83
C GLY A 320 25.07 -8.95 -15.60
N GLY A 321 25.18 -7.77 -14.97
CA GLY A 321 24.86 -6.47 -15.56
C GLY A 321 24.31 -5.50 -14.51
N ASP A 322 24.27 -4.21 -14.84
CA ASP A 322 23.69 -3.18 -13.96
C ASP A 322 22.25 -3.54 -13.56
N ASP A 323 21.97 -3.62 -12.26
CA ASP A 323 20.68 -4.01 -11.68
C ASP A 323 20.11 -5.37 -12.14
N ALA A 324 20.92 -6.26 -12.72
CA ALA A 324 20.46 -7.50 -13.34
C ALA A 324 19.77 -8.49 -12.37
N GLN A 325 20.02 -8.38 -11.06
CA GLN A 325 19.38 -9.23 -10.03
C GLN A 325 18.33 -8.48 -9.20
N TYR A 326 18.02 -7.22 -9.50
CA TYR A 326 17.13 -6.39 -8.69
C TYR A 326 15.74 -7.04 -8.51
N GLU A 327 15.11 -7.49 -9.60
CA GLU A 327 13.79 -8.15 -9.54
C GLU A 327 13.83 -9.47 -8.77
N ASN A 328 14.93 -10.22 -8.89
CA ASN A 328 15.09 -11.47 -8.15
C ASN A 328 15.15 -11.20 -6.64
N ILE A 329 15.84 -10.14 -6.21
CA ILE A 329 15.94 -9.73 -4.81
C ILE A 329 14.55 -9.35 -4.28
N TRP A 330 13.80 -8.54 -5.03
CA TRP A 330 12.44 -8.14 -4.66
C TRP A 330 11.52 -9.34 -4.49
N LYS A 331 11.49 -10.24 -5.48
CA LYS A 331 10.64 -11.44 -5.41
C LYS A 331 11.02 -12.35 -4.24
N LEU A 332 12.31 -12.44 -3.90
CA LEU A 332 12.74 -13.15 -2.69
C LEU A 332 12.17 -12.53 -1.41
N ALA A 333 12.19 -11.20 -1.30
CA ALA A 333 11.63 -10.48 -0.18
C ALA A 333 10.10 -10.67 -0.07
N GLU A 334 9.39 -10.64 -1.20
CA GLU A 334 7.94 -10.90 -1.25
C GLU A 334 7.61 -12.33 -0.79
N VAL A 335 8.31 -13.35 -1.28
CA VAL A 335 8.05 -14.74 -0.85
C VAL A 335 8.33 -14.92 0.65
N ARG A 336 9.36 -14.27 1.20
CA ARG A 336 9.63 -14.33 2.65
C ARG A 336 8.52 -13.72 3.48
N ALA A 337 8.09 -12.51 3.12
CA ALA A 337 6.98 -11.86 3.80
C ALA A 337 5.70 -12.71 3.67
N MET A 338 5.42 -13.27 2.50
CA MET A 338 4.26 -14.12 2.25
C MET A 338 4.28 -15.41 3.07
N ALA A 339 5.47 -16.00 3.25
CA ALA A 339 5.67 -17.18 4.09
C ALA A 339 5.37 -16.90 5.57
N ALA A 340 5.38 -15.64 6.00
CA ALA A 340 4.96 -15.19 7.33
C ALA A 340 3.46 -14.80 7.40
N GLY A 341 2.72 -14.91 6.30
CA GLY A 341 1.32 -14.49 6.21
C GLY A 341 1.13 -13.02 5.83
N THR A 342 2.19 -12.32 5.43
CA THR A 342 2.09 -10.93 4.97
C THR A 342 1.48 -10.86 3.57
N THR A 343 0.50 -9.99 3.39
CA THR A 343 -0.17 -9.73 2.10
C THR A 343 0.08 -8.34 1.58
N MET A 344 0.58 -7.41 2.42
CA MET A 344 0.95 -6.06 2.00
C MET A 344 2.28 -5.59 2.60
N ILE A 345 3.08 -4.87 1.82
CA ILE A 345 4.34 -4.23 2.27
C ILE A 345 4.37 -2.76 1.84
N GLN A 346 4.72 -1.86 2.75
CA GLN A 346 5.26 -0.55 2.42
C GLN A 346 6.79 -0.71 2.31
N GLY A 347 7.42 -0.31 1.20
CA GLY A 347 8.89 -0.37 1.16
C GLY A 347 9.60 0.08 -0.12
N SER A 348 8.91 0.71 -1.07
CA SER A 348 9.54 1.18 -2.32
C SER A 348 10.33 2.47 -2.12
N ASN A 349 11.59 2.50 -2.57
CA ASN A 349 12.39 3.70 -2.75
C ASN A 349 12.76 3.84 -4.24
N THR A 350 12.50 5.02 -4.80
CA THR A 350 12.26 5.31 -6.23
C THR A 350 13.47 5.85 -7.00
N ASN A 351 14.69 5.64 -6.51
CA ASN A 351 15.87 6.19 -7.17
C ASN A 351 16.33 5.33 -8.36
N GLY A 352 15.82 5.66 -9.55
CA GLY A 352 16.46 5.31 -10.84
C GLY A 352 15.70 4.36 -11.75
N HIS A 353 14.66 3.70 -11.25
CA HIS A 353 13.71 2.95 -12.06
C HIS A 353 12.47 3.82 -12.28
N SER A 354 12.43 4.47 -13.45
CA SER A 354 11.55 5.56 -13.87
C SER A 354 10.07 5.39 -13.53
N ALA A 355 9.46 6.48 -13.02
CA ALA A 355 8.04 6.89 -13.09
C ALA A 355 6.90 5.94 -12.64
N ASP A 356 7.03 4.61 -12.78
CA ASP A 356 6.06 3.58 -12.33
C ASP A 356 6.35 3.06 -10.91
N SER A 357 7.23 3.76 -10.19
CA SER A 357 7.93 3.25 -9.01
C SER A 357 7.13 3.27 -7.70
N HIS A 358 5.88 3.76 -7.73
CA HIS A 358 4.91 3.59 -6.64
C HIS A 358 3.94 2.42 -6.88
N ALA A 359 3.95 1.84 -8.09
CA ALA A 359 3.00 0.85 -8.58
C ALA A 359 3.67 -0.33 -9.29
N ARG A 360 4.87 -0.77 -8.88
CA ARG A 360 5.34 -2.10 -9.32
C ARG A 360 4.30 -3.13 -8.91
N LEU A 361 3.79 -3.90 -9.87
CA LEU A 361 2.80 -4.94 -9.61
C LEU A 361 3.47 -5.91 -8.66
N GLY A 362 2.97 -5.91 -7.43
CA GLY A 362 3.33 -6.88 -6.44
C GLY A 362 2.88 -8.24 -6.93
N ILE A 363 3.73 -8.89 -7.70
CA ILE A 363 3.51 -10.24 -8.24
C ILE A 363 3.65 -11.18 -7.05
N GLY A 364 2.69 -11.11 -6.13
CA GLY A 364 2.74 -11.78 -4.84
C GLY A 364 2.09 -11.05 -3.69
N ILE A 365 2.47 -9.81 -3.44
CA ILE A 365 2.09 -9.03 -2.25
C ILE A 365 1.72 -7.61 -2.64
N ASN A 366 0.67 -7.04 -2.08
CA ASN A 366 0.25 -5.67 -2.40
C ASN A 366 1.26 -4.63 -1.88
N ASN A 367 1.48 -3.56 -2.65
CA ASN A 367 2.23 -2.42 -2.16
C ASN A 367 1.29 -1.46 -1.43
N VAL A 368 1.59 -1.19 -0.17
CA VAL A 368 0.79 -0.30 0.68
C VAL A 368 0.76 1.13 0.14
N GLY A 369 1.84 1.63 -0.46
CA GLY A 369 1.93 3.03 -0.91
C GLY A 369 1.06 3.40 -2.13
N ARG A 370 0.36 2.41 -2.70
CA ARG A 370 -0.58 2.56 -3.82
C ARG A 370 -1.86 3.30 -3.43
N PHE A 371 -2.71 3.58 -4.41
CA PHE A 371 -4.05 4.09 -4.14
C PHE A 371 -4.84 3.08 -3.28
N PRO A 372 -5.49 3.52 -2.18
CA PRO A 372 -5.76 4.90 -1.76
C PRO A 372 -4.78 5.44 -0.71
N SER A 373 -3.81 4.65 -0.24
CA SER A 373 -2.90 5.05 0.85
C SER A 373 -2.08 6.27 0.49
N HIS A 374 -1.59 6.27 -0.75
CA HIS A 374 -0.88 7.39 -1.32
C HIS A 374 0.19 7.96 -0.39
N ALA A 375 1.18 7.12 -0.12
CA ALA A 375 2.14 7.35 0.96
C ALA A 375 3.43 7.99 0.47
N TYR A 376 3.74 9.19 0.95
CA TYR A 376 5.08 9.77 0.82
C TYR A 376 6.01 9.16 1.85
N SER A 377 7.14 8.64 1.38
CA SER A 377 8.12 7.99 2.24
C SER A 377 9.46 8.67 2.12
N SER A 378 10.08 9.00 3.25
CA SER A 378 11.38 9.65 3.28
C SER A 378 12.12 9.39 4.58
N THR A 379 13.36 9.86 4.65
CA THR A 379 14.16 9.83 5.87
C THR A 379 14.62 11.22 6.28
N PHE A 380 14.52 11.52 7.58
CA PHE A 380 15.00 12.76 8.14
C PHE A 380 16.54 12.75 8.37
N PRO A 381 17.23 13.91 8.27
CA PRO A 381 16.74 15.19 7.76
C PRO A 381 16.47 15.16 6.25
N LEU A 382 15.38 15.81 5.84
CA LEU A 382 15.06 15.96 4.41
C LEU A 382 16.19 16.69 3.68
N THR A 383 16.53 16.22 2.48
CA THR A 383 17.57 16.87 1.67
C THR A 383 17.06 18.23 1.18
N TYR A 384 17.79 19.31 1.49
CA TYR A 384 17.35 20.69 1.25
C TYR A 384 17.04 20.93 -0.25
N GLY A 385 15.79 21.30 -0.56
CA GLY A 385 15.31 21.60 -1.92
C GLY A 385 14.33 20.58 -2.52
N SER A 386 14.10 19.43 -1.87
CA SER A 386 13.18 18.38 -2.35
C SER A 386 11.73 18.52 -1.90
N TRP A 387 11.41 19.49 -1.04
CA TRP A 387 10.09 19.63 -0.44
C TRP A 387 9.48 21.00 -0.74
N ASP A 388 8.37 20.99 -1.48
CA ASP A 388 7.46 22.12 -1.63
C ASP A 388 6.29 21.87 -0.66
N SER A 389 5.93 22.85 0.17
CA SER A 389 4.79 22.72 1.09
C SER A 389 3.48 22.31 0.41
N ARG A 390 3.38 22.50 -0.92
CA ARG A 390 2.24 22.07 -1.75
C ARG A 390 2.19 20.56 -1.99
N SER A 391 3.30 19.83 -1.94
CA SER A 391 3.28 18.36 -2.08
C SER A 391 2.55 17.70 -0.89
N ALA A 392 2.52 18.37 0.27
CA ALA A 392 1.79 17.87 1.43
C ALA A 392 0.26 17.83 1.25
N GLU A 393 -0.30 18.56 0.29
CA GLU A 393 -1.75 18.54 0.00
C GLU A 393 -2.17 17.24 -0.69
N PHE A 394 -1.23 16.56 -1.33
CA PHE A 394 -1.48 15.41 -2.19
C PHE A 394 -1.38 14.08 -1.44
N TRP A 395 -0.43 13.93 -0.52
CA TRP A 395 -0.19 12.65 0.14
C TRP A 395 -1.18 12.39 1.27
N ASN A 396 -1.83 11.22 1.23
CA ASN A 396 -2.80 10.80 2.25
C ASN A 396 -2.07 10.23 3.47
N ARG A 397 -0.81 9.84 3.30
CA ARG A 397 0.09 9.38 4.36
C ARG A 397 1.52 9.89 4.20
N PHE A 398 2.16 10.22 5.32
CA PHE A 398 3.59 10.44 5.43
C PHE A 398 4.21 9.33 6.26
N THR A 399 4.99 8.44 5.64
CA THR A 399 5.75 7.37 6.32
C THR A 399 7.22 7.76 6.42
N ILE A 400 7.60 8.34 7.57
CA ILE A 400 8.88 9.05 7.69
C ILE A 400 9.75 8.40 8.75
N HIS A 401 11.00 8.10 8.39
CA HIS A 401 12.01 7.78 9.39
C HIS A 401 12.30 9.05 10.17
N LEU A 402 11.85 9.06 11.43
CA LEU A 402 11.92 10.22 12.30
C LEU A 402 12.37 9.77 13.68
N SER A 403 13.41 10.43 14.18
CA SER A 403 14.02 10.13 15.47
C SER A 403 14.60 8.72 15.52
N GLU A 404 15.33 8.35 14.45
CA GLU A 404 16.11 7.12 14.32
C GLU A 404 17.48 7.26 15.03
N GLY A 405 17.46 7.04 16.34
CA GLY A 405 18.65 7.16 17.20
C GLY A 405 18.29 7.52 18.64
N ILE A 406 19.30 7.64 19.49
CA ILE A 406 19.15 7.95 20.93
C ILE A 406 19.64 9.36 21.29
N SER A 407 20.08 10.14 20.31
CA SER A 407 20.61 11.48 20.57
C SER A 407 19.52 12.53 20.82
N ALA A 408 19.94 13.66 21.39
CA ALA A 408 19.09 14.85 21.44
C ALA A 408 18.80 15.43 20.03
N GLY A 409 19.67 15.15 19.04
CA GLY A 409 19.46 15.52 17.64
C GLY A 409 18.29 14.76 17.04
N ALA A 410 18.29 13.43 17.19
CA ALA A 410 17.19 12.56 16.77
C ALA A 410 15.87 12.98 17.43
N LEU A 411 15.87 13.29 18.73
CA LEU A 411 14.67 13.78 19.43
C LEU A 411 14.14 15.10 18.82
N ASN A 412 15.04 16.03 18.47
CA ASN A 412 14.70 17.34 17.91
C ASN A 412 14.14 17.27 16.47
N GLU A 413 14.22 16.12 15.80
CA GLU A 413 13.61 15.94 14.47
C GLU A 413 12.09 16.10 14.53
N LEU A 414 11.44 15.72 15.64
CA LEU A 414 10.01 15.95 15.84
C LEU A 414 9.66 17.44 15.83
N ASP A 415 10.48 18.28 16.47
CA ASP A 415 10.28 19.73 16.46
C ASP A 415 10.42 20.32 15.05
N THR A 416 11.28 19.71 14.23
CA THR A 416 11.45 20.15 12.85
C THR A 416 10.26 19.73 11.99
N TRP A 417 9.77 18.50 12.15
CA TRP A 417 8.58 17.99 11.45
C TRP A 417 7.31 18.78 11.81
N ASP A 418 7.09 19.03 13.11
CA ASP A 418 5.98 19.85 13.61
C ASP A 418 6.13 21.31 13.14
N GLY A 419 7.34 21.86 13.15
CA GLY A 419 7.63 23.20 12.62
C GLY A 419 7.35 23.35 11.12
N MET A 420 7.30 22.26 10.36
CA MET A 420 6.87 22.23 8.96
C MET A 420 5.34 22.19 8.80
N GLY A 421 4.59 22.01 9.89
CA GLY A 421 3.13 21.91 9.88
C GLY A 421 2.62 20.56 9.38
N LEU A 422 3.45 19.52 9.40
CA LEU A 422 3.13 18.20 8.85
C LEU A 422 2.72 17.18 9.92
N LEU A 423 2.88 17.50 11.20
CA LEU A 423 2.48 16.63 12.31
C LEU A 423 0.95 16.65 12.47
N ASP A 424 0.27 15.77 11.75
CA ASP A 424 -1.18 15.53 11.80
C ASP A 424 -1.51 14.03 11.67
N GLU A 425 -2.78 13.70 11.47
CA GLU A 425 -3.27 12.32 11.40
C GLU A 425 -2.75 11.52 10.19
N ARG A 426 -2.14 12.18 9.21
CA ARG A 426 -1.50 11.55 8.05
C ARG A 426 -0.06 11.14 8.36
N THR A 427 0.52 11.65 9.44
CA THR A 427 1.88 11.31 9.86
C THR A 427 1.95 9.93 10.50
N THR A 428 2.77 9.08 9.91
CA THR A 428 3.26 7.82 10.49
C THR A 428 4.77 7.90 10.62
N ILE A 429 5.25 7.99 11.86
CA ILE A 429 6.69 7.98 12.12
C ILE A 429 7.20 6.55 12.22
N ILE A 430 8.43 6.34 11.78
CA ILE A 430 9.14 5.09 11.91
C ILE A 430 10.22 5.25 12.98
N HIS A 431 10.34 4.25 13.86
CA HIS A 431 11.25 4.16 15.01
C HIS A 431 10.84 4.96 16.24
N GLY A 432 10.97 6.29 16.26
CA GLY A 432 10.62 7.10 17.45
C GLY A 432 11.38 6.73 18.74
N VAL A 433 12.62 6.26 18.64
CA VAL A 433 13.38 5.66 19.75
C VAL A 433 13.54 6.57 20.98
N PRO A 434 13.87 7.88 20.86
CA PRO A 434 14.21 8.71 22.02
C PRO A 434 12.97 9.33 22.70
N TYR A 435 11.75 9.01 22.25
CA TYR A 435 10.54 9.70 22.68
C TYR A 435 10.14 9.36 24.11
N GLY A 436 9.79 10.41 24.85
CA GLY A 436 9.22 10.33 26.19
C GLY A 436 7.76 10.76 26.23
N PRO A 437 7.21 10.94 27.45
CA PRO A 437 5.80 11.31 27.64
C PRO A 437 5.37 12.59 26.91
N THR A 438 6.28 13.54 26.73
CA THR A 438 6.00 14.80 26.02
C THR A 438 5.78 14.56 24.53
N GLU A 439 6.65 13.79 23.89
CA GLU A 439 6.60 13.50 22.46
C GLU A 439 5.39 12.61 22.14
N TRP A 440 5.12 11.58 22.96
CA TRP A 440 3.93 10.75 22.80
C TRP A 440 2.63 11.54 22.93
N ALA A 441 2.56 12.50 23.86
CA ALA A 441 1.40 13.37 23.98
C ALA A 441 1.19 14.26 22.76
N ARG A 442 2.27 14.68 22.07
CA ARG A 442 2.19 15.45 20.82
C ARG A 442 1.67 14.61 19.67
N LEU A 443 2.22 13.40 19.48
CA LEU A 443 1.74 12.47 18.44
C LEU A 443 0.26 12.15 18.63
N ALA A 444 -0.14 11.82 19.87
CA ALA A 444 -1.53 11.53 20.18
C ALA A 444 -2.46 12.73 19.94
N ALA A 445 -2.03 13.95 20.30
CA ALA A 445 -2.81 15.16 20.05
C ALA A 445 -2.96 15.48 18.56
N ALA A 446 -1.98 15.09 17.74
CA ALA A 446 -2.00 15.26 16.29
C ALA A 446 -2.79 14.15 15.57
N GLY A 447 -3.07 13.01 16.23
CA GLY A 447 -3.61 11.82 15.59
C GLY A 447 -2.57 11.00 14.82
N ALA A 448 -1.29 11.31 14.98
CA ALA A 448 -0.19 10.63 14.29
C ALA A 448 0.04 9.20 14.81
N HIS A 449 0.75 8.41 14.01
CA HIS A 449 0.97 6.99 14.24
C HIS A 449 2.46 6.65 14.41
N LEU A 450 2.73 5.49 15.02
CA LEU A 450 4.07 4.93 15.17
C LEU A 450 4.15 3.58 14.45
N VAL A 451 5.17 3.41 13.62
CA VAL A 451 5.67 2.11 13.18
C VAL A 451 6.90 1.75 14.03
N TRP A 452 6.75 0.67 14.79
CA TRP A 452 7.74 0.17 15.73
C TRP A 452 8.54 -0.96 15.10
N SER A 453 9.87 -0.81 15.06
CA SER A 453 10.80 -1.81 14.50
C SER A 453 11.84 -2.21 15.55
N PRO A 454 11.43 -2.95 16.59
CA PRO A 454 12.26 -3.22 17.74
C PRO A 454 13.58 -3.95 17.46
N VAL A 455 13.65 -4.90 16.52
CA VAL A 455 14.90 -5.61 16.23
C VAL A 455 15.92 -4.63 15.67
N SER A 456 15.53 -3.87 14.63
CA SER A 456 16.38 -2.83 14.01
C SER A 456 16.86 -1.81 15.05
N ASN A 457 15.94 -1.30 15.88
CA ASN A 457 16.28 -0.35 16.93
C ASN A 457 17.25 -0.94 17.96
N TRP A 458 17.02 -2.18 18.38
CA TRP A 458 17.84 -2.82 19.42
C TRP A 458 19.25 -3.14 18.91
N VAL A 459 19.37 -3.69 17.70
CA VAL A 459 20.65 -3.99 17.05
C VAL A 459 21.46 -2.72 16.85
N LEU A 460 20.84 -1.64 16.36
CA LEU A 460 21.54 -0.40 16.06
C LEU A 460 21.82 0.46 17.30
N TYR A 461 20.90 0.54 18.26
CA TYR A 461 20.96 1.56 19.32
C TYR A 461 20.95 1.00 20.75
N GLY A 462 20.73 -0.31 20.93
CA GLY A 462 20.59 -0.94 22.24
C GLY A 462 19.36 -0.48 23.03
N ALA A 463 18.41 0.16 22.35
CA ALA A 463 17.16 0.68 22.90
C ALA A 463 16.08 0.68 21.81
N THR A 464 14.81 0.74 22.20
CA THR A 464 13.68 0.90 21.28
C THR A 464 12.62 1.81 21.86
N ALA A 465 11.64 2.24 21.04
CA ALA A 465 10.54 3.07 21.47
C ALA A 465 9.77 2.48 22.66
N ASN A 466 9.36 3.34 23.59
CA ASN A 466 8.57 2.94 24.75
C ASN A 466 7.09 2.79 24.37
N VAL A 467 6.75 1.66 23.77
CA VAL A 467 5.39 1.35 23.28
C VAL A 467 4.31 1.41 24.37
N PRO A 468 4.52 0.91 25.61
CA PRO A 468 3.53 1.08 26.68
C PRO A 468 3.18 2.55 26.95
N GLN A 469 4.15 3.46 26.88
CA GLN A 469 3.89 4.90 27.01
C GLN A 469 3.16 5.48 25.80
N ALA A 470 3.53 5.08 24.58
CA ALA A 470 2.86 5.52 23.35
C ALA A 470 1.36 5.14 23.36
N ILE A 471 1.04 3.89 23.69
CA ILE A 471 -0.34 3.41 23.79
C ILE A 471 -1.09 4.12 24.93
N ALA A 472 -0.45 4.30 26.09
CA ALA A 472 -1.07 5.02 27.20
C ALA A 472 -1.36 6.50 26.88
N ALA A 473 -0.62 7.11 25.96
CA ALA A 473 -0.87 8.45 25.45
C ALA A 473 -1.99 8.48 24.38
N GLY A 474 -2.35 7.33 23.79
CA GLY A 474 -3.36 7.23 22.74
C GLY A 474 -2.80 7.17 21.32
N VAL A 475 -1.50 6.89 21.15
CA VAL A 475 -0.87 6.73 19.83
C VAL A 475 -1.23 5.37 19.24
N ASN A 476 -1.64 5.33 17.97
CA ASN A 476 -1.78 4.09 17.21
C ASN A 476 -0.39 3.53 16.89
N VAL A 477 -0.16 2.25 17.19
CA VAL A 477 1.13 1.59 16.99
C VAL A 477 0.95 0.39 16.06
N ALA A 478 1.75 0.37 15.00
CA ALA A 478 1.95 -0.76 14.10
C ALA A 478 3.37 -1.32 14.27
N LEU A 479 3.59 -2.56 13.85
CA LEU A 479 4.87 -3.27 13.98
C LEU A 479 5.45 -3.55 12.59
N SER A 480 6.76 -3.39 12.40
CA SER A 480 7.43 -3.75 11.15
C SER A 480 8.88 -4.22 11.35
N PRO A 481 9.43 -5.05 10.45
CA PRO A 481 10.82 -5.49 10.53
C PRO A 481 11.83 -4.44 10.06
N ASP A 482 11.41 -3.40 9.33
CA ASP A 482 12.27 -2.38 8.71
C ASP A 482 13.17 -2.96 7.59
N TRP A 483 14.25 -3.65 7.87
CA TRP A 483 15.06 -4.29 6.83
C TRP A 483 15.92 -5.36 7.43
N THR A 484 16.14 -6.47 6.71
CA THR A 484 16.85 -7.60 7.32
C THR A 484 18.28 -7.29 7.79
N PRO A 485 19.05 -6.35 7.20
CA PRO A 485 20.40 -6.03 7.69
C PRO A 485 20.50 -5.55 9.15
N SER A 486 19.42 -5.06 9.76
CA SER A 486 19.37 -4.81 11.22
C SER A 486 18.09 -5.27 11.91
N GLY A 487 17.03 -5.59 11.17
CA GLY A 487 15.72 -6.00 11.66
C GLY A 487 15.41 -7.49 11.44
N ALA A 488 14.22 -7.94 11.80
CA ALA A 488 13.84 -9.34 11.59
C ALA A 488 13.70 -9.72 10.10
N PRO A 489 13.80 -11.01 9.77
CA PRO A 489 13.53 -11.48 8.41
C PRO A 489 12.06 -11.34 7.98
N ASP A 490 11.12 -11.30 8.93
CA ASP A 490 9.68 -11.18 8.69
C ASP A 490 8.90 -10.70 9.93
N LEU A 491 7.59 -10.42 9.76
CA LEU A 491 6.72 -9.91 10.82
C LEU A 491 6.49 -10.88 11.99
N LEU A 492 6.54 -12.20 11.77
CA LEU A 492 6.32 -13.16 12.85
C LEU A 492 7.53 -13.18 13.78
N GLU A 493 8.75 -13.14 13.24
CA GLU A 493 9.96 -13.03 14.05
C GLU A 493 10.09 -11.65 14.72
N GLU A 494 9.70 -10.57 14.04
CA GLU A 494 9.64 -9.23 14.66
C GLU A 494 8.67 -9.23 15.86
N MET A 495 7.50 -9.86 15.70
CA MET A 495 6.48 -9.97 16.76
C MET A 495 6.98 -10.76 17.96
N ARG A 496 7.72 -11.85 17.72
CA ARG A 496 8.32 -12.66 18.79
C ARG A 496 9.33 -11.86 19.60
N PHE A 497 10.18 -11.08 18.94
CA PHE A 497 11.14 -10.20 19.62
C PHE A 497 10.45 -9.09 20.40
N ALA A 498 9.44 -8.48 19.81
CA ALA A 498 8.64 -7.44 20.42
C ALA A 498 7.95 -7.94 21.71
N GLU A 499 7.44 -9.18 21.70
CA GLU A 499 6.89 -9.83 22.88
C GLU A 499 7.96 -10.19 23.93
N ASP A 500 9.16 -10.52 23.49
CA ASP A 500 10.29 -10.74 24.40
C ASP A 500 10.68 -9.47 25.16
N ILE A 501 10.79 -8.34 24.45
CA ILE A 501 10.96 -7.01 25.06
C ILE A 501 9.81 -6.74 26.03
N ASN A 502 8.57 -6.99 25.61
CA ASN A 502 7.40 -6.77 26.46
C ASN A 502 7.49 -7.55 27.78
N LYS A 503 7.84 -8.84 27.75
CA LYS A 503 8.01 -9.67 28.95
C LYS A 503 9.14 -9.18 29.84
N ASN A 504 10.32 -8.91 29.27
CA ASN A 504 11.54 -8.66 30.03
C ASN A 504 11.70 -7.20 30.48
N GLN A 505 11.26 -6.24 29.69
CA GLN A 505 11.41 -4.81 29.97
C GLN A 505 10.12 -4.20 30.55
N TRP A 506 8.94 -4.71 30.14
CA TRP A 506 7.66 -4.07 30.44
C TRP A 506 6.69 -4.96 31.23
N ALA A 507 7.19 -6.06 31.80
CA ALA A 507 6.44 -7.00 32.63
C ALA A 507 5.17 -7.58 31.96
N GLY A 508 5.19 -7.71 30.62
CA GLY A 508 4.10 -8.28 29.84
C GLY A 508 2.85 -7.40 29.77
N VAL A 509 3.00 -6.07 29.77
CA VAL A 509 1.87 -5.13 29.75
C VAL A 509 1.14 -5.09 28.40
N LEU A 510 1.85 -5.36 27.29
CA LEU A 510 1.23 -5.47 25.98
C LEU A 510 0.53 -6.82 25.85
N THR A 511 -0.72 -6.83 25.38
CA THR A 511 -1.54 -8.04 25.29
C THR A 511 -1.41 -8.72 23.93
N PRO A 512 -1.78 -10.00 23.80
CA PRO A 512 -1.80 -10.67 22.51
C PRO A 512 -2.65 -9.96 21.45
N GLU A 513 -3.77 -9.37 21.83
CA GLU A 513 -4.63 -8.57 20.95
C GLU A 513 -3.90 -7.34 20.41
N PHE A 514 -3.02 -6.72 21.21
CA PHE A 514 -2.20 -5.60 20.74
C PHE A 514 -1.29 -6.05 19.58
N PHE A 515 -0.57 -7.16 19.76
CA PHE A 515 0.34 -7.67 18.72
C PHE A 515 -0.41 -8.06 17.44
N ALA A 516 -1.56 -8.72 17.57
CA ALA A 516 -2.39 -9.05 16.42
C ALA A 516 -2.86 -7.78 15.69
N LYS A 517 -3.31 -6.75 16.42
CA LYS A 517 -3.72 -5.46 15.83
C LYS A 517 -2.55 -4.73 15.17
N SER A 518 -1.36 -4.74 15.77
CA SER A 518 -0.19 -3.99 15.26
C SER A 518 0.27 -4.45 13.89
N VAL A 519 -0.08 -5.67 13.47
CA VAL A 519 0.22 -6.22 12.13
C VAL A 519 -1.03 -6.39 11.25
N THR A 520 -2.20 -5.92 11.69
CA THR A 520 -3.46 -5.97 10.91
C THR A 520 -4.16 -4.62 10.95
N SER A 521 -5.20 -4.45 11.78
CA SER A 521 -6.07 -3.26 11.78
C SER A 521 -5.32 -1.96 12.11
N ASN A 522 -4.34 -1.98 13.02
CA ASN A 522 -3.56 -0.78 13.34
C ASN A 522 -2.57 -0.42 12.23
N ALA A 523 -2.00 -1.42 11.56
CA ALA A 523 -1.15 -1.21 10.40
C ALA A 523 -1.96 -0.62 9.24
N ALA A 524 -3.13 -1.19 8.93
CA ALA A 524 -4.05 -0.63 7.96
C ALA A 524 -4.46 0.81 8.28
N PHE A 525 -4.68 1.12 9.57
CA PHE A 525 -4.99 2.48 10.00
C PHE A 525 -3.80 3.44 9.83
N ALA A 526 -2.61 3.03 10.27
CA ALA A 526 -1.39 3.83 10.14
C ALA A 526 -1.06 4.13 8.66
N MET A 527 -1.46 3.23 7.77
CA MET A 527 -1.24 3.33 6.33
C MET A 527 -2.44 3.91 5.57
N GLY A 528 -3.53 4.33 6.22
CA GLY A 528 -4.66 4.96 5.53
C GLY A 528 -5.53 4.02 4.68
N ILE A 529 -5.41 2.71 4.85
CA ILE A 529 -6.13 1.68 4.06
C ILE A 529 -7.11 0.86 4.91
N LYS A 530 -7.49 1.38 6.08
CA LYS A 530 -8.38 0.73 7.07
C LYS A 530 -9.76 0.36 6.53
N ASP A 531 -10.21 1.04 5.47
CA ASP A 531 -11.53 0.85 4.86
C ASP A 531 -11.49 -0.19 3.71
N ARG A 532 -10.30 -0.72 3.41
CA ARG A 532 -10.07 -1.74 2.40
C ARG A 532 -9.60 -3.07 2.96
N THR A 533 -8.74 -3.05 3.98
CA THR A 533 -8.06 -4.24 4.51
C THR A 533 -7.79 -4.14 6.03
N GLY A 534 -7.06 -5.11 6.57
CA GLY A 534 -6.69 -5.22 7.99
C GLY A 534 -7.79 -5.79 8.88
N GLN A 535 -8.93 -6.17 8.28
CA GLN A 535 -10.09 -6.80 8.93
C GLN A 535 -10.74 -7.80 7.96
N ILE A 536 -11.41 -8.83 8.50
CA ILE A 536 -12.28 -9.71 7.72
C ILE A 536 -13.70 -9.15 7.77
N SER A 537 -14.10 -8.45 6.70
CA SER A 537 -15.42 -7.83 6.55
C SER A 537 -15.90 -7.94 5.12
N VAL A 538 -17.22 -7.97 4.91
CA VAL A 538 -17.80 -7.90 3.56
C VAL A 538 -17.44 -6.54 2.95
N GLY A 539 -17.08 -6.53 1.65
CA GLY A 539 -16.62 -5.33 0.95
C GLY A 539 -15.11 -5.09 1.01
N PHE A 540 -14.37 -5.86 1.81
CA PHE A 540 -12.92 -5.68 1.99
C PHE A 540 -12.16 -6.53 0.98
N ASP A 541 -10.94 -6.09 0.66
CA ASP A 541 -9.98 -6.85 -0.14
C ASP A 541 -9.76 -8.23 0.51
N ALA A 542 -9.80 -9.29 -0.29
CA ALA A 542 -9.59 -10.68 0.15
C ALA A 542 -8.10 -10.99 0.37
N ASP A 543 -7.48 -10.20 1.24
CA ASP A 543 -6.14 -10.40 1.79
C ASP A 543 -6.25 -11.17 3.09
N ILE A 544 -5.85 -12.44 3.07
CA ILE A 544 -6.14 -13.39 4.15
C ILE A 544 -4.90 -14.20 4.48
N ALA A 545 -4.64 -14.37 5.77
CA ALA A 545 -3.63 -15.29 6.28
C ALA A 545 -4.29 -16.34 7.18
N VAL A 546 -4.00 -17.61 6.92
CA VAL A 546 -4.49 -18.73 7.72
C VAL A 546 -3.35 -19.32 8.53
N PHE A 547 -3.55 -19.41 9.83
CA PHE A 547 -2.59 -20.01 10.77
C PHE A 547 -3.18 -21.27 11.41
N SER A 548 -2.34 -22.29 11.62
CA SER A 548 -2.68 -23.37 12.53
C SER A 548 -2.66 -22.87 13.99
N GLY A 549 -3.65 -23.26 14.81
CA GLY A 549 -3.75 -22.74 16.18
C GLY A 549 -5.01 -23.17 16.91
N ASP A 550 -5.09 -22.84 18.21
CA ASP A 550 -6.29 -23.04 19.03
C ASP A 550 -7.20 -21.80 18.93
N PRO A 551 -8.45 -21.94 18.45
CA PRO A 551 -9.39 -20.81 18.36
C PRO A 551 -9.81 -20.25 19.73
N ALA A 552 -9.52 -20.93 20.84
CA ALA A 552 -9.73 -20.39 22.18
C ALA A 552 -8.70 -19.33 22.58
N THR A 553 -7.53 -19.32 21.95
CA THR A 553 -6.43 -18.36 22.18
C THR A 553 -5.80 -17.94 20.85
N PRO A 554 -6.59 -17.31 19.96
CA PRO A 554 -6.18 -17.11 18.57
C PRO A 554 -5.02 -16.12 18.44
N TYR A 555 -4.96 -15.11 19.30
CA TYR A 555 -3.92 -14.09 19.27
C TYR A 555 -2.57 -14.64 19.76
N GLU A 556 -2.60 -15.45 20.81
CA GLU A 556 -1.42 -16.19 21.27
C GLU A 556 -0.94 -17.20 20.22
N ALA A 557 -1.87 -17.83 19.49
CA ALA A 557 -1.52 -18.72 18.40
C ALA A 557 -0.81 -17.98 17.25
N LEU A 558 -1.28 -16.78 16.89
CA LEU A 558 -0.59 -15.91 15.92
C LEU A 558 0.81 -15.53 16.41
N MET A 559 0.96 -15.06 17.65
CA MET A 559 2.27 -14.69 18.21
C MET A 559 3.26 -15.85 18.28
N ALA A 560 2.75 -17.07 18.49
CA ALA A 560 3.57 -18.27 18.51
C ALA A 560 3.88 -18.81 17.11
N ALA A 561 3.16 -18.37 16.08
CA ALA A 561 3.31 -18.88 14.73
C ALA A 561 4.73 -18.63 14.18
N SER A 562 5.20 -19.56 13.36
CA SER A 562 6.28 -19.34 12.40
C SER A 562 5.76 -19.61 11.00
N ALA A 563 6.61 -19.43 9.99
CA ALA A 563 6.28 -19.79 8.62
C ALA A 563 5.80 -21.24 8.44
N LYS A 564 6.17 -22.17 9.34
CA LYS A 564 5.63 -23.55 9.34
C LYS A 564 4.13 -23.58 9.63
N ALA A 565 3.69 -22.73 10.57
CA ALA A 565 2.31 -22.67 11.05
C ALA A 565 1.36 -21.94 10.08
N VAL A 566 1.90 -21.20 9.10
CA VAL A 566 1.14 -20.58 8.01
C VAL A 566 0.61 -21.66 7.08
N ARG A 567 -0.72 -21.84 7.08
CA ARG A 567 -1.46 -22.82 6.27
C ARG A 567 -1.72 -22.29 4.86
N LEU A 568 -2.05 -21.00 4.74
CA LEU A 568 -2.45 -20.36 3.49
C LEU A 568 -2.23 -18.84 3.59
N THR A 569 -1.72 -18.23 2.53
CA THR A 569 -1.66 -16.78 2.32
C THR A 569 -2.36 -16.47 1.00
N VAL A 570 -3.41 -15.68 1.08
CA VAL A 570 -4.25 -15.23 -0.04
C VAL A 570 -4.04 -13.74 -0.22
N VAL A 571 -3.73 -13.32 -1.44
CA VAL A 571 -3.49 -11.92 -1.79
C VAL A 571 -4.43 -11.55 -2.92
N ALA A 572 -5.25 -10.53 -2.72
CA ALA A 572 -6.30 -10.10 -3.63
C ALA A 572 -7.16 -11.29 -4.11
N GLY A 573 -7.57 -12.15 -3.16
CA GLY A 573 -8.40 -13.33 -3.43
C GLY A 573 -7.67 -14.52 -4.07
N ILE A 574 -6.42 -14.38 -4.51
CA ILE A 574 -5.65 -15.46 -5.11
C ILE A 574 -4.80 -16.16 -4.04
N PRO A 575 -4.96 -17.47 -3.81
CA PRO A 575 -4.06 -18.21 -2.94
C PRO A 575 -2.64 -18.25 -3.53
N ARG A 576 -1.69 -17.56 -2.89
CA ARG A 576 -0.32 -17.41 -3.40
C ARG A 576 0.67 -18.37 -2.76
N TYR A 577 0.46 -18.70 -1.48
CA TYR A 577 1.36 -19.56 -0.72
C TYR A 577 0.55 -20.42 0.25
N GLY A 578 0.99 -21.65 0.50
CA GLY A 578 0.38 -22.46 1.55
C GLY A 578 0.80 -23.91 1.58
N ASP A 579 0.14 -24.68 2.42
CA ASP A 579 0.33 -26.12 2.50
C ASP A 579 -0.23 -26.82 1.25
N PRO A 580 0.44 -27.89 0.75
CA PRO A 580 -0.05 -28.63 -0.41
C PRO A 580 -1.48 -29.15 -0.27
N ASP A 581 -1.92 -29.52 0.94
CA ASP A 581 -3.28 -30.03 1.15
C ASP A 581 -4.38 -28.97 0.94
N LEU A 582 -4.05 -27.68 1.05
CA LEU A 582 -4.96 -26.57 0.73
C LEU A 582 -4.75 -26.10 -0.70
N MET A 583 -3.51 -25.82 -1.08
CA MET A 583 -3.17 -25.23 -2.38
C MET A 583 -3.59 -26.10 -3.56
N ASP A 584 -3.45 -27.43 -3.45
CA ASP A 584 -3.83 -28.38 -4.52
C ASP A 584 -5.36 -28.46 -4.74
N GLN A 585 -6.18 -27.82 -3.88
CA GLN A 585 -7.64 -27.73 -4.08
C GLN A 585 -8.04 -26.60 -5.04
N PHE A 586 -7.19 -25.59 -5.25
CA PHE A 586 -7.48 -24.44 -6.12
C PHE A 586 -7.05 -24.75 -7.55
N THR A 587 -7.93 -25.35 -8.33
CA THR A 587 -7.61 -25.84 -9.69
C THR A 587 -7.36 -24.75 -10.72
N PHE A 588 -7.69 -23.51 -10.39
CA PHE A 588 -7.43 -22.34 -11.22
C PHE A 588 -6.01 -21.77 -11.05
N LEU A 589 -5.25 -22.25 -10.06
CA LEU A 589 -3.87 -21.81 -9.89
C LEU A 589 -2.99 -22.42 -10.98
N GLU A 590 -2.18 -21.57 -11.59
CA GLU A 590 -1.20 -21.95 -12.61
C GLU A 590 0.22 -21.83 -12.05
N ASN A 591 1.16 -22.51 -12.72
CA ASN A 591 2.61 -22.47 -12.40
C ASN A 591 2.93 -22.69 -10.92
N VAL A 592 2.15 -23.53 -10.23
CA VAL A 592 2.36 -23.84 -8.83
C VAL A 592 3.63 -24.64 -8.65
N GLU A 593 4.57 -24.12 -7.87
CA GLU A 593 5.86 -24.75 -7.59
C GLU A 593 5.95 -25.28 -6.15
N ASP A 594 6.77 -26.31 -5.97
CA ASP A 594 7.15 -26.81 -4.64
C ASP A 594 8.23 -25.91 -4.03
N LEU A 595 7.98 -25.46 -2.81
CA LEU A 595 8.93 -24.71 -2.01
C LEU A 595 9.28 -25.51 -0.75
N ASN A 596 10.57 -25.73 -0.49
CA ASN A 596 11.00 -26.33 0.78
C ASN A 596 11.32 -25.24 1.78
N LEU A 597 10.49 -25.15 2.83
CA LEU A 597 10.61 -24.17 3.89
C LEU A 597 10.84 -24.88 5.22
N CYS A 598 12.01 -24.70 5.81
CA CYS A 598 12.31 -25.27 7.14
C CYS A 598 12.14 -26.80 7.20
N GLY A 599 12.35 -27.52 6.09
CA GLY A 599 12.11 -28.96 5.98
C GLY A 599 10.65 -29.35 5.72
N HIS A 600 9.75 -28.39 5.53
CA HIS A 600 8.35 -28.58 5.17
C HIS A 600 8.12 -28.19 3.71
N THR A 601 7.43 -29.04 2.96
CA THR A 601 6.98 -28.68 1.60
C THR A 601 5.79 -27.75 1.68
N LYS A 602 5.92 -26.61 1.02
CA LYS A 602 4.89 -25.59 0.77
C LYS A 602 4.68 -25.50 -0.74
N ARG A 603 3.57 -24.88 -1.16
CA ARG A 603 3.31 -24.51 -2.55
C ARG A 603 3.39 -23.01 -2.71
N LEU A 604 3.87 -22.57 -3.86
CA LEU A 604 3.94 -21.16 -4.24
C LEU A 604 3.32 -20.99 -5.64
N ALA A 605 2.40 -20.05 -5.78
CA ALA A 605 1.68 -19.71 -7.02
C ALA A 605 1.98 -18.25 -7.41
N LEU A 606 3.25 -18.01 -7.75
CA LEU A 606 3.82 -16.68 -7.95
C LEU A 606 4.35 -16.43 -9.36
N ALA A 607 4.73 -17.48 -10.09
CA ALA A 607 5.14 -17.34 -11.47
C ALA A 607 3.90 -17.06 -12.32
N VAL A 608 3.69 -15.80 -12.68
CA VAL A 608 2.57 -15.36 -13.50
C VAL A 608 3.14 -14.86 -14.81
N ASP A 609 2.60 -15.26 -15.95
CA ASP A 609 3.04 -14.71 -17.24
C ASP A 609 2.44 -13.31 -17.42
N HIS A 610 3.08 -12.29 -16.86
CA HIS A 610 2.62 -10.91 -16.94
C HIS A 610 3.26 -10.20 -18.14
N PHE A 611 2.45 -9.75 -19.09
CA PHE A 611 2.93 -9.09 -20.30
C PHE A 611 3.68 -7.77 -20.02
N ALA A 612 3.31 -7.04 -18.96
CA ALA A 612 3.99 -5.80 -18.54
C ALA A 612 5.22 -6.03 -17.63
N ILE A 613 5.35 -7.23 -17.04
CA ILE A 613 6.51 -7.57 -16.19
C ILE A 613 7.02 -8.93 -16.64
N PRO A 614 7.77 -9.01 -17.76
CA PRO A 614 8.21 -10.28 -18.33
C PRO A 614 8.94 -11.20 -17.34
N GLU A 615 9.62 -10.63 -16.34
CA GLU A 615 10.35 -11.37 -15.31
C GLU A 615 9.43 -12.16 -14.36
N SER A 616 8.17 -11.73 -14.21
CA SER A 616 7.15 -12.36 -13.35
C SER A 616 6.93 -13.84 -13.66
N GLY A 617 7.04 -14.23 -14.93
CA GLY A 617 6.84 -15.61 -15.41
C GLY A 617 8.01 -16.55 -15.11
N THR A 618 9.13 -16.03 -14.59
CA THR A 618 10.27 -16.87 -14.23
C THR A 618 9.95 -17.68 -12.97
N PRO A 619 10.17 -19.02 -12.97
CA PRO A 619 10.04 -19.85 -11.78
C PRO A 619 10.89 -19.31 -10.63
N PHE A 620 10.36 -19.30 -9.42
CA PHE A 620 11.07 -18.71 -8.29
C PHE A 620 12.32 -19.55 -7.91
N ALA A 621 12.30 -20.86 -8.12
CA ALA A 621 13.48 -21.72 -7.98
C ALA A 621 14.67 -21.26 -8.85
N ASP A 622 14.41 -20.80 -10.08
CA ASP A 622 15.47 -20.32 -10.99
C ASP A 622 16.01 -18.96 -10.53
N MET A 623 15.13 -18.08 -10.05
CA MET A 623 15.48 -16.77 -9.49
C MET A 623 16.33 -16.92 -8.23
N LEU A 624 15.95 -17.82 -7.33
CA LEU A 624 16.71 -18.14 -6.13
C LEU A 624 18.10 -18.71 -6.47
N ALA A 625 18.19 -19.57 -7.48
CA ALA A 625 19.47 -20.11 -7.96
C ALA A 625 20.38 -19.03 -8.58
N ALA A 626 19.80 -18.06 -9.30
CA ALA A 626 20.53 -16.91 -9.83
C ALA A 626 21.10 -16.05 -8.69
N LEU A 627 20.30 -15.75 -7.67
CA LEU A 627 20.75 -15.02 -6.49
C LEU A 627 21.83 -15.75 -5.70
N GLN A 628 21.69 -17.06 -5.51
CA GLN A 628 22.71 -17.87 -4.84
C GLN A 628 24.03 -17.85 -5.63
N THR A 629 23.96 -17.92 -6.95
CA THR A 629 25.13 -17.82 -7.84
C THR A 629 25.78 -16.43 -7.74
N ALA A 630 24.98 -15.37 -7.74
CA ALA A 630 25.43 -13.99 -7.59
C ALA A 630 26.13 -13.77 -6.24
N TYR A 631 25.51 -14.24 -5.14
CA TYR A 631 26.12 -14.26 -3.82
C TYR A 631 27.44 -15.03 -3.82
N ASP A 632 27.47 -16.20 -4.47
CA ASP A 632 28.67 -17.03 -4.48
C ASP A 632 29.85 -16.44 -5.25
N ALA A 633 29.56 -15.64 -6.28
CA ALA A 633 30.53 -14.89 -7.05
C ALA A 633 30.96 -13.57 -6.37
N THR A 634 30.21 -13.10 -5.37
CA THR A 634 30.45 -11.82 -4.70
C THR A 634 31.54 -11.95 -3.63
N THR A 635 32.42 -10.95 -3.58
CA THR A 635 33.38 -10.77 -2.50
C THR A 635 33.42 -9.30 -2.07
N PRO A 636 33.42 -8.99 -0.76
CA PRO A 636 33.51 -9.92 0.37
C PRO A 636 32.17 -10.64 0.68
N LYS A 637 32.24 -11.76 1.44
CA LYS A 637 31.06 -12.47 1.98
C LYS A 637 30.99 -12.26 3.49
N LEU A 638 30.50 -11.10 3.91
CA LEU A 638 30.44 -10.73 5.34
C LEU A 638 29.13 -11.17 5.99
N CYS A 639 28.03 -11.05 5.26
CA CYS A 639 26.71 -11.53 5.69
C CYS A 639 26.38 -12.85 4.99
N GLU A 640 25.53 -13.67 5.61
CA GLU A 640 25.01 -14.90 4.99
C GLU A 640 23.97 -14.58 3.90
N PHE A 641 23.89 -15.46 2.91
CA PHE A 641 22.74 -15.45 2.00
C PHE A 641 21.52 -15.98 2.74
N LEU A 642 20.48 -15.16 2.82
CA LEU A 642 19.30 -15.50 3.61
C LEU A 642 18.37 -16.53 2.95
N GLY A 643 18.62 -16.90 1.68
CA GLY A 643 17.86 -17.94 0.99
C GLY A 643 16.35 -17.75 1.10
N ILE A 644 15.58 -18.83 0.97
CA ILE A 644 14.14 -18.77 1.26
C ILE A 644 13.79 -19.28 2.65
N ASP A 645 14.74 -19.57 3.53
CA ASP A 645 14.42 -20.20 4.82
C ASP A 645 14.15 -19.14 5.91
N PRO A 646 12.90 -18.65 6.11
CA PRO A 646 12.59 -17.69 7.17
C PRO A 646 12.81 -18.30 8.55
N CYS A 647 12.82 -19.65 8.67
CA CYS A 647 13.09 -20.30 9.95
C CYS A 647 14.58 -20.36 10.31
N LYS A 648 15.50 -19.93 9.43
CA LYS A 648 16.87 -19.63 9.89
C LYS A 648 16.88 -18.61 11.04
N GLY A 649 15.79 -17.85 11.21
CA GLY A 649 15.52 -16.97 12.34
C GLY A 649 14.50 -17.47 13.37
N GLU A 650 14.11 -18.76 13.41
CA GLU A 650 13.33 -19.31 14.55
C GLU A 650 14.20 -19.22 15.81
N GLY A 651 14.10 -18.07 16.50
CA GLY A 651 15.11 -17.55 17.42
C GLY A 651 16.07 -16.61 16.67
N LEU A 652 15.88 -15.30 16.81
CA LEU A 652 16.72 -14.24 16.20
C LEU A 652 18.23 -14.36 16.48
N PHE A 653 18.63 -15.23 17.41
CA PHE A 653 20.03 -15.55 17.73
C PHE A 653 20.29 -17.08 17.85
N GLY A 654 19.44 -17.93 17.26
CA GLY A 654 19.46 -19.39 17.34
C GLY A 654 18.94 -19.98 18.66
N ASP A 655 18.99 -21.31 18.79
CA ASP A 655 18.55 -22.16 19.94
C ASP A 655 19.16 -21.81 21.32
N GLY A 656 19.90 -20.70 21.43
CA GLY A 656 20.63 -20.26 22.62
C GLY A 656 20.16 -18.93 23.23
N PHE A 657 19.17 -18.24 22.66
CA PHE A 657 18.67 -16.98 23.23
C PHE A 657 17.51 -17.23 24.20
N GLU A 658 17.83 -17.70 25.41
CA GLU A 658 16.95 -17.46 26.55
C GLU A 658 17.10 -15.98 26.94
N SER A 659 16.05 -15.20 26.73
CA SER A 659 15.97 -13.77 27.02
C SER A 659 16.15 -13.34 28.47
N GLY A 660 16.53 -14.28 29.35
CA GLY A 660 16.99 -14.01 30.72
C GLY A 660 18.46 -13.57 30.82
N SER A 661 19.21 -13.54 29.72
CA SER A 661 20.63 -13.16 29.70
C SER A 661 20.86 -11.80 29.02
N THR A 662 20.48 -10.72 29.68
CA THR A 662 21.04 -9.38 29.38
C THR A 662 22.57 -9.32 29.61
N SER A 663 23.18 -10.39 30.14
CA SER A 663 24.62 -10.55 30.34
C SER A 663 25.40 -10.95 29.09
N ALA A 664 24.75 -11.42 28.01
CA ALA A 664 25.46 -11.87 26.80
C ALA A 664 26.07 -10.70 25.98
N TRP A 665 25.74 -9.45 26.33
CA TRP A 665 26.26 -8.25 25.68
C TRP A 665 27.03 -7.32 26.64
N SER A 666 27.20 -7.70 27.92
CA SER A 666 27.78 -6.79 28.93
C SER A 666 29.17 -7.14 29.44
N ASP A 667 29.80 -8.26 29.07
CA ASP A 667 31.14 -8.59 29.59
C ASP A 667 31.96 -9.45 28.62
N GLU A 668 32.46 -8.86 27.53
CA GLU A 668 33.80 -9.17 26.95
C GLU A 668 34.08 -8.29 25.72
N VAL A 669 34.64 -7.10 25.98
CA VAL A 669 35.37 -6.27 25.01
C VAL A 669 36.83 -6.75 25.00
N PRO A 670 37.50 -6.97 23.84
CA PRO A 670 38.95 -6.90 23.75
C PRO A 670 39.47 -5.46 23.85
#